data_AF-A0A179GIT2-F1
#
_entry.id   AF-A0A179GIT2-F1
#
_cell.length_a   1.000
_cell.length_b   1.000
_cell.length_c   1.000
_cell.angle_alpha   90.00
_cell.angle_beta   90.00
_cell.angle_gamma   90.00
#
_symmetry.space_group_name_H-M   'P 1'
#
loop_
_entity.id
_entity.type
_entity.pdbx_description
1 polymer ?
#
loop_
_entity_poly.entity_id
_entity_poly.type
_entity_poly.pdbx_seq_one_letter_code
_entity_poly.pdbx_strand_id
1 'polypeptide(L)'
;MATPAAKPNGAPETNGDRPAARKFKASDLPLPSATRGAIESLAHSFKKEGAYDSIRKQVWDKFAASDYEAQVTKAILEVAEKEVERNPQQLLTLDRRKAAALIDGALERSGVYHKAEDVIGKLIDVDGIEERIREIRRADIGEEAASAEMTRGAKTDDEYAADTEARRAERERIREELKQKEAAIEEEKRRIAKEEQRKEEREREEAELKRQAERDERRRKRELEREEREKQRDKEREERHKERERRDRDRDRERDRDRERDRDRPRDRSQSRSRSKDKEATSAKLKEKLSKEDNDRLEQEALADLLRESTSVRRDELEEWKLEEVKKREKEAKAYLAAQKDARAKGLPVPGVDDRPGGMVDRADMLASMAVSLCETAGIIVDGHLNHELDLSDQLHGCYWSLYLMEKMHNCGRAGLQFPTSNKPRYQFRFAQDTPRPLNGPDNSGPQGNYISVLTPGTHPQCPDHGIMAYAAKVADIWASTVRFCLGRSESDNLPPWAPGSTFVKITSLLVDFETSIPPQHRFHFARFADRSTPELQQHASYWGLFLFKQFAYHTIFCLLNHPVLVSVRLKRASVAAPYSVIQGCTEQLRVHSDWIVHFIDMLSERDISVANAFLGYSALIMASACLPQAQCIEHEPTQRLRNKFNKCFEFAQGLSKQWPVLVNMVRPRS
;
A
#
# COMPACT_ATOMS: atom_id res chain seq x y z
N MET A 1 32.16 -79.33 2.22
CA MET A 1 31.23 -78.66 3.17
C MET A 1 31.54 -77.17 3.15
N ALA A 2 30.54 -76.31 2.98
CA ALA A 2 30.48 -74.92 3.42
C ALA A 2 29.24 -74.26 2.80
N THR A 3 28.17 -74.14 3.57
CA THR A 3 26.98 -73.35 3.21
C THR A 3 27.30 -71.85 3.29
N PRO A 4 26.80 -71.00 2.37
CA PRO A 4 26.96 -69.55 2.50
C PRO A 4 26.10 -69.00 3.64
N ALA A 5 26.63 -68.03 4.38
CA ALA A 5 26.03 -67.49 5.59
C ALA A 5 24.83 -66.56 5.32
N ALA A 6 23.94 -66.47 6.31
CA ALA A 6 22.72 -65.66 6.26
C ALA A 6 23.00 -64.14 6.24
N LYS A 7 22.15 -63.38 5.55
CA LYS A 7 22.08 -61.91 5.66
C LYS A 7 21.43 -61.52 7.01
N PRO A 8 21.84 -60.40 7.63
CA PRO A 8 21.26 -59.95 8.89
C PRO A 8 19.84 -59.41 8.70
N ASN A 9 18.98 -59.59 9.71
CA ASN A 9 17.61 -59.09 9.72
C ASN A 9 17.58 -57.56 9.68
N GLY A 10 16.92 -56.99 8.67
CA GLY A 10 16.49 -55.60 8.70
C GLY A 10 15.35 -55.40 9.70
N ALA A 11 15.41 -54.34 10.49
CA ALA A 11 14.28 -53.91 11.32
C ALA A 11 13.09 -53.49 10.45
N PRO A 12 11.84 -53.60 10.92
CA PRO A 12 10.68 -53.16 10.15
C PRO A 12 10.69 -51.64 10.02
N GLU A 13 10.94 -51.14 8.82
CA GLU A 13 10.71 -49.73 8.51
C GLU A 13 9.22 -49.42 8.66
N THR A 14 8.90 -48.59 9.64
CA THR A 14 7.56 -48.03 9.78
C THR A 14 7.29 -47.15 8.56
N ASN A 15 6.45 -47.62 7.64
CA ASN A 15 5.90 -46.82 6.54
C ASN A 15 5.02 -45.70 7.13
N GLY A 16 5.67 -44.64 7.59
CA GLY A 16 5.06 -43.38 7.95
C GLY A 16 4.53 -42.72 6.69
N ASP A 17 3.21 -42.78 6.53
CA ASP A 17 2.33 -42.02 5.64
C ASP A 17 3.03 -40.94 4.81
N ARG A 18 3.63 -41.34 3.66
CA ARG A 18 4.06 -40.37 2.65
C ARG A 18 2.79 -39.86 1.97
N PRO A 19 2.45 -38.55 2.08
CA PRO A 19 1.22 -38.04 1.50
C PRO A 19 1.22 -38.32 0.00
N ALA A 20 0.12 -38.89 -0.50
CA ALA A 20 -0.02 -39.29 -1.89
C ALA A 20 0.42 -38.15 -2.83
N ALA A 21 1.41 -38.44 -3.69
CA ALA A 21 2.06 -37.43 -4.50
C ALA A 21 1.02 -36.62 -5.30
N ARG A 22 1.03 -35.29 -5.12
CA ARG A 22 0.08 -34.41 -5.80
C ARG A 22 0.24 -34.59 -7.32
N LYS A 23 -0.86 -34.95 -7.99
CA LYS A 23 -0.92 -35.02 -9.46
C LYS A 23 -0.88 -33.60 -10.02
N PHE A 24 0.31 -33.13 -10.42
CA PHE A 24 0.50 -31.83 -11.05
C PHE A 24 0.07 -31.87 -12.53
N LYS A 25 -0.65 -30.84 -12.98
CA LYS A 25 -0.91 -30.60 -14.41
C LYS A 25 0.22 -29.76 -15.01
N ALA A 26 0.34 -29.76 -16.35
CA ALA A 26 1.27 -28.88 -17.06
C ALA A 26 1.02 -27.37 -16.85
N SER A 27 -0.18 -27.00 -16.36
CA SER A 27 -0.51 -25.66 -15.88
C SER A 27 0.18 -25.28 -14.57
N ASP A 28 0.43 -26.28 -13.71
CA ASP A 28 0.82 -26.11 -12.31
C ASP A 28 2.36 -26.13 -12.15
N LEU A 29 3.04 -26.71 -13.14
CA LEU A 29 4.49 -26.69 -13.28
C LEU A 29 4.95 -25.35 -13.90
N PRO A 30 6.06 -24.75 -13.41
CA PRO A 30 6.62 -23.50 -13.93
C PRO A 30 7.39 -23.72 -15.25
N LEU A 31 6.69 -24.26 -16.26
CA LEU A 31 7.25 -24.55 -17.57
C LEU A 31 7.25 -23.30 -18.47
N PRO A 32 8.26 -23.13 -19.35
CA PRO A 32 8.23 -22.12 -20.40
C PRO A 32 6.99 -22.26 -21.29
N SER A 33 6.46 -21.12 -21.77
CA SER A 33 5.26 -21.11 -22.63
C SER A 33 5.38 -22.00 -23.86
N ALA A 34 6.58 -22.05 -24.48
CA ALA A 34 6.86 -22.93 -25.61
C ALA A 34 6.80 -24.43 -25.23
N THR A 35 7.32 -24.81 -24.05
CA THR A 35 7.25 -26.18 -23.54
C THR A 35 5.81 -26.59 -23.23
N ARG A 36 5.01 -25.68 -22.65
CA ARG A 36 3.58 -25.91 -22.40
C ARG A 36 2.81 -26.11 -23.71
N GLY A 37 3.01 -25.23 -24.69
CA GLY A 37 2.38 -25.35 -26.02
C GLY A 37 2.77 -26.65 -26.75
N ALA A 38 4.02 -27.11 -26.61
CA ALA A 38 4.45 -28.40 -27.16
C ALA A 38 3.72 -29.59 -26.51
N ILE A 39 3.54 -29.59 -25.19
CA ILE A 39 2.79 -30.63 -24.47
C ILE A 39 1.29 -30.63 -24.86
N GLU A 40 0.69 -29.44 -24.97
CA GLU A 40 -0.71 -29.29 -25.39
C GLU A 40 -0.92 -29.72 -26.85
N SER A 41 0.05 -29.45 -27.74
CA SER A 41 0.06 -29.93 -29.12
C SER A 41 0.13 -31.46 -29.20
N LEU A 42 0.99 -32.10 -28.40
CA LEU A 42 1.09 -33.56 -28.33
C LEU A 42 -0.20 -34.22 -27.82
N ALA A 43 -0.83 -33.62 -26.81
CA ALA A 43 -2.13 -34.09 -26.31
C ALA A 43 -3.25 -33.92 -27.36
N HIS A 44 -3.12 -32.97 -28.29
CA HIS A 44 -4.04 -32.77 -29.40
C HIS A 44 -3.79 -33.74 -30.56
N SER A 45 -2.55 -33.97 -30.99
CA SER A 45 -2.22 -34.96 -32.03
C SER A 45 -2.59 -36.38 -31.60
N PHE A 46 -2.27 -36.77 -30.36
CA PHE A 46 -2.66 -38.07 -29.80
C PHE A 46 -4.18 -38.35 -29.83
N LYS A 47 -5.01 -37.31 -29.67
CA LYS A 47 -6.47 -37.41 -29.84
C LYS A 47 -6.88 -37.45 -31.31
N LYS A 48 -6.27 -36.62 -32.15
CA LYS A 48 -6.57 -36.51 -33.59
C LYS A 48 -6.25 -37.80 -34.36
N GLU A 49 -5.20 -38.51 -33.97
CA GLU A 49 -4.76 -39.77 -34.58
C GLU A 49 -5.58 -41.00 -34.13
N GLY A 50 -6.58 -40.82 -33.26
CA GLY A 50 -7.46 -41.90 -32.83
C GLY A 50 -6.83 -42.88 -31.82
N ALA A 51 -5.58 -42.65 -31.38
CA ALA A 51 -4.91 -43.47 -30.38
C ALA A 51 -5.73 -43.56 -29.07
N TYR A 52 -6.31 -42.42 -28.63
CA TYR A 52 -7.24 -42.37 -27.51
C TYR A 52 -8.45 -43.31 -27.66
N ASP A 53 -9.10 -43.29 -28.83
CA ASP A 53 -10.28 -44.13 -29.08
C ASP A 53 -9.92 -45.62 -29.19
N SER A 54 -8.73 -45.94 -29.72
CA SER A 54 -8.17 -47.29 -29.75
C SER A 54 -7.95 -47.84 -28.33
N ILE A 55 -7.31 -47.06 -27.46
CA ILE A 55 -7.09 -47.44 -26.05
C ILE A 55 -8.42 -47.54 -25.30
N ARG A 56 -9.35 -46.59 -25.49
CA ARG A 56 -10.70 -46.66 -24.90
C ARG A 56 -11.39 -47.96 -25.29
N LYS A 57 -11.29 -48.38 -26.55
CA LYS A 57 -11.85 -49.65 -27.02
C LYS A 57 -11.17 -50.84 -26.35
N GLN A 58 -9.84 -50.88 -26.30
CA GLN A 58 -9.10 -51.98 -25.65
C GLN A 58 -9.41 -52.11 -24.15
N VAL A 59 -9.54 -50.99 -23.43
CA VAL A 59 -9.94 -50.98 -22.01
C VAL A 59 -11.38 -51.46 -21.85
N TRP A 60 -12.29 -51.05 -22.74
CA TRP A 60 -13.66 -51.55 -22.75
C TRP A 60 -13.75 -53.05 -23.06
N ASP A 61 -13.02 -53.54 -24.07
CA ASP A 61 -12.98 -54.95 -24.45
C ASP A 61 -12.39 -55.81 -23.29
N LYS A 62 -11.33 -55.32 -22.60
CA LYS A 62 -10.79 -55.95 -21.38
C LYS A 62 -11.78 -55.93 -20.20
N PHE A 63 -12.58 -54.86 -20.06
CA PHE A 63 -13.59 -54.74 -19.01
C PHE A 63 -14.78 -55.67 -19.27
N ALA A 64 -15.31 -55.71 -20.49
CA ALA A 64 -16.43 -56.58 -20.88
C ALA A 64 -16.04 -58.07 -20.91
N ALA A 65 -14.77 -58.40 -21.15
CA ALA A 65 -14.25 -59.77 -21.01
C ALA A 65 -14.00 -60.20 -19.54
N SER A 66 -14.30 -59.34 -18.57
CA SER A 66 -14.05 -59.59 -17.14
C SER A 66 -15.34 -59.56 -16.32
N ASP A 67 -15.35 -60.26 -15.19
CA ASP A 67 -16.50 -60.27 -14.27
C ASP A 67 -16.71 -58.94 -13.52
N TYR A 68 -15.94 -57.88 -13.81
CA TYR A 68 -16.08 -56.59 -13.13
C TYR A 68 -17.42 -55.90 -13.45
N GLU A 69 -18.00 -56.11 -14.64
CA GLU A 69 -19.35 -55.59 -14.96
C GLU A 69 -20.41 -56.17 -14.01
N ALA A 70 -20.35 -57.49 -13.74
CA ALA A 70 -21.24 -58.16 -12.81
C ALA A 70 -21.00 -57.70 -11.36
N GLN A 71 -19.75 -57.46 -10.95
CA GLN A 71 -19.41 -56.96 -9.62
C GLN A 71 -19.93 -55.53 -9.39
N VAL A 72 -19.76 -54.62 -10.37
CA VAL A 72 -20.28 -53.25 -10.30
C VAL A 72 -21.81 -53.26 -10.29
N THR A 73 -22.45 -54.05 -11.14
CA THR A 73 -23.91 -54.19 -11.18
C THR A 73 -24.46 -54.71 -9.84
N LYS A 74 -23.80 -55.71 -9.23
CA LYS A 74 -24.17 -56.20 -7.88
C LYS A 74 -24.04 -55.12 -6.81
N ALA A 75 -22.95 -54.36 -6.81
CA ALA A 75 -22.74 -53.27 -5.86
C ALA A 75 -23.78 -52.14 -6.02
N ILE A 76 -24.20 -51.85 -7.26
CA ILE A 76 -25.28 -50.89 -7.55
C ILE A 76 -26.62 -51.40 -6.98
N LEU A 77 -26.95 -52.67 -7.22
CA LEU A 77 -28.19 -53.27 -6.70
C LEU A 77 -28.22 -53.30 -5.16
N GLU A 78 -27.13 -53.71 -4.51
CA GLU A 78 -27.03 -53.75 -3.03
C GLU A 78 -27.18 -52.37 -2.37
N VAL A 79 -26.84 -51.27 -3.05
CA VAL A 79 -27.05 -49.89 -2.56
C VAL A 79 -28.47 -49.41 -2.86
N ALA A 80 -28.99 -49.73 -4.06
CA ALA A 80 -30.36 -49.40 -4.44
C ALA A 80 -31.40 -50.08 -3.54
N GLU A 81 -31.20 -51.37 -3.21
CA GLU A 81 -32.05 -52.12 -2.26
C GLU A 81 -32.09 -51.45 -0.89
N LYS A 82 -30.92 -51.12 -0.31
CA LYS A 82 -30.83 -50.46 1.00
C LYS A 82 -31.51 -49.09 1.03
N GLU A 83 -31.42 -48.30 -0.02
CA GLU A 83 -32.10 -47.00 -0.08
C GLU A 83 -33.62 -47.16 -0.28
N VAL A 84 -34.08 -48.17 -1.03
CA VAL A 84 -35.50 -48.53 -1.16
C VAL A 84 -36.09 -49.05 0.16
N GLU A 85 -35.37 -49.89 0.89
CA GLU A 85 -35.76 -50.36 2.24
C GLU A 85 -35.84 -49.19 3.23
N ARG A 86 -34.92 -48.23 3.13
CA ARG A 86 -34.83 -47.08 4.03
C ARG A 86 -35.94 -46.05 3.82
N ASN A 87 -36.31 -45.77 2.56
CA ASN A 87 -37.28 -44.72 2.21
C ASN A 87 -38.36 -45.20 1.20
N PRO A 88 -39.12 -46.29 1.50
CA PRO A 88 -40.02 -46.93 0.55
C PRO A 88 -41.16 -45.99 0.11
N GLN A 89 -41.73 -45.23 1.05
CA GLN A 89 -42.81 -44.28 0.75
C GLN A 89 -42.37 -43.10 -0.13
N GLN A 90 -41.07 -42.77 -0.17
CA GLN A 90 -40.56 -41.69 -1.00
C GLN A 90 -40.15 -42.20 -2.39
N LEU A 91 -39.45 -43.35 -2.46
CA LEU A 91 -38.91 -43.86 -3.72
C LEU A 91 -39.96 -44.62 -4.57
N LEU A 92 -40.94 -45.29 -3.95
CA LEU A 92 -41.94 -46.08 -4.66
C LEU A 92 -43.20 -45.28 -5.07
N THR A 93 -43.39 -44.08 -4.52
CA THR A 93 -44.52 -43.19 -4.89
C THR A 93 -44.13 -42.13 -5.93
N LEU A 94 -42.83 -41.84 -6.08
CA LEU A 94 -42.31 -40.90 -7.08
C LEU A 94 -42.24 -41.53 -8.47
N ASP A 95 -42.28 -40.69 -9.51
CA ASP A 95 -42.01 -41.11 -10.89
C ASP A 95 -40.68 -41.87 -10.98
N ARG A 96 -40.65 -42.97 -11.73
CA ARG A 96 -39.45 -43.83 -11.92
C ARG A 96 -38.18 -43.05 -12.27
N ARG A 97 -38.29 -41.94 -13.02
CA ARG A 97 -37.17 -41.06 -13.37
C ARG A 97 -36.64 -40.25 -12.18
N LYS A 98 -37.52 -39.78 -11.29
CA LYS A 98 -37.16 -39.04 -10.08
C LYS A 98 -36.57 -39.98 -9.02
N ALA A 99 -37.16 -41.16 -8.86
CA ALA A 99 -36.62 -42.22 -8.00
C ALA A 99 -35.23 -42.67 -8.45
N ALA A 100 -35.01 -42.88 -9.75
CA ALA A 100 -33.70 -43.22 -10.31
C ALA A 100 -32.64 -42.15 -9.99
N ALA A 101 -32.94 -40.86 -10.17
CA ALA A 101 -32.00 -39.77 -9.85
C ALA A 101 -31.65 -39.68 -8.36
N LEU A 102 -32.58 -40.04 -7.45
CA LEU A 102 -32.31 -40.07 -6.02
C LEU A 102 -31.38 -41.25 -5.63
N ILE A 103 -31.56 -42.41 -6.27
CA ILE A 103 -30.70 -43.59 -6.10
C ILE A 103 -29.31 -43.32 -6.72
N ASP A 104 -29.24 -42.67 -7.88
CA ASP A 104 -27.98 -42.29 -8.54
C ASP A 104 -27.11 -41.37 -7.66
N GLY A 105 -27.71 -40.32 -7.10
CA GLY A 105 -27.03 -39.50 -6.10
C GLY A 105 -26.65 -40.24 -4.82
N ALA A 106 -27.32 -41.34 -4.46
CA ALA A 106 -26.90 -42.21 -3.35
C ALA A 106 -25.72 -43.11 -3.74
N LEU A 107 -25.67 -43.59 -4.98
CA LEU A 107 -24.54 -44.34 -5.53
C LEU A 107 -23.26 -43.49 -5.57
N GLU A 108 -23.36 -42.22 -5.99
CA GLU A 108 -22.25 -41.25 -5.89
C GLU A 108 -21.71 -41.15 -4.45
N ARG A 109 -22.60 -40.91 -3.46
CA ARG A 109 -22.23 -40.81 -2.04
C ARG A 109 -21.65 -42.11 -1.46
N SER A 110 -22.06 -43.27 -1.98
CA SER A 110 -21.55 -44.58 -1.56
C SER A 110 -20.16 -44.92 -2.11
N GLY A 111 -19.66 -44.13 -3.07
CA GLY A 111 -18.36 -44.33 -3.71
C GLY A 111 -18.27 -45.57 -4.60
N VAL A 112 -19.40 -46.16 -5.03
CA VAL A 112 -19.41 -47.31 -5.95
C VAL A 112 -18.79 -46.92 -7.30
N TYR A 113 -19.08 -45.72 -7.81
CA TYR A 113 -18.45 -45.21 -9.02
C TYR A 113 -16.93 -45.05 -8.89
N HIS A 114 -16.43 -44.49 -7.78
CA HIS A 114 -14.98 -44.37 -7.56
C HIS A 114 -14.26 -45.73 -7.50
N LYS A 115 -14.89 -46.76 -6.93
CA LYS A 115 -14.33 -48.13 -6.96
C LYS A 115 -14.29 -48.70 -8.38
N ALA A 116 -15.28 -48.39 -9.22
CA ALA A 116 -15.26 -48.76 -10.63
C ALA A 116 -14.18 -47.98 -11.42
N GLU A 117 -14.02 -46.67 -11.14
CA GLU A 117 -12.94 -45.84 -11.70
C GLU A 117 -11.55 -46.38 -11.34
N ASP A 118 -11.33 -46.82 -10.10
CA ASP A 118 -10.06 -47.43 -9.66
C ASP A 118 -9.75 -48.75 -10.37
N VAL A 119 -10.78 -49.57 -10.67
CA VAL A 119 -10.61 -50.82 -11.44
C VAL A 119 -10.30 -50.51 -12.90
N ILE A 120 -11.05 -49.59 -13.53
CA ILE A 120 -10.81 -49.12 -14.89
C ILE A 120 -9.40 -48.50 -15.00
N GLY A 121 -8.99 -47.71 -14.00
CA GLY A 121 -7.68 -47.08 -13.94
C GLY A 121 -6.50 -48.08 -13.95
N LYS A 122 -6.68 -49.27 -13.38
CA LYS A 122 -5.69 -50.36 -13.41
C LYS A 122 -5.66 -51.12 -14.75
N LEU A 123 -6.70 -51.00 -15.58
CA LEU A 123 -6.77 -51.62 -16.91
C LEU A 123 -6.16 -50.71 -18.00
N ILE A 124 -5.90 -49.44 -17.68
CA ILE A 124 -5.23 -48.48 -18.57
C ILE A 124 -3.73 -48.78 -18.60
N ASP A 125 -3.24 -49.11 -19.79
CA ASP A 125 -1.83 -49.31 -20.08
C ASP A 125 -1.12 -47.94 -20.24
N VAL A 126 -0.52 -47.45 -19.15
CA VAL A 126 0.15 -46.15 -19.11
C VAL A 126 1.45 -46.17 -19.93
N ASP A 127 2.18 -47.28 -19.88
CA ASP A 127 3.45 -47.44 -20.60
C ASP A 127 3.22 -47.46 -22.12
N GLY A 128 2.17 -48.16 -22.58
CA GLY A 128 1.73 -48.13 -23.98
C GLY A 128 1.20 -46.77 -24.44
N ILE A 129 0.59 -45.97 -23.55
CA ILE A 129 0.23 -44.57 -23.85
C ILE A 129 1.50 -43.72 -24.04
N GLU A 130 2.47 -43.84 -23.13
CA GLU A 130 3.71 -43.09 -23.21
C GLU A 130 4.52 -43.43 -24.47
N GLU A 131 4.62 -44.71 -24.83
CA GLU A 131 5.32 -45.15 -26.04
C GLU A 131 4.71 -44.52 -27.31
N ARG A 132 3.38 -44.50 -27.43
CA ARG A 132 2.67 -43.82 -28.53
C ARG A 132 2.88 -42.31 -28.55
N ILE A 133 2.86 -41.63 -27.41
CA ILE A 133 3.15 -40.19 -27.34
C ILE A 133 4.60 -39.89 -27.76
N ARG A 134 5.55 -40.76 -27.39
CA ARG A 134 6.96 -40.66 -27.81
C ARG A 134 7.14 -40.92 -29.30
N GLU A 135 6.39 -41.84 -29.91
CA GLU A 135 6.37 -42.04 -31.37
C GLU A 135 5.90 -40.78 -32.11
N ILE A 136 4.79 -40.17 -31.68
CA ILE A 136 4.28 -38.91 -32.24
C ILE A 136 5.33 -37.80 -32.11
N ARG A 137 5.95 -37.67 -30.93
CA ARG A 137 7.03 -36.68 -30.71
C ARG A 137 8.26 -36.93 -31.60
N ARG A 138 8.60 -38.19 -31.88
CA ARG A 138 9.67 -38.58 -32.81
C ARG A 138 9.33 -38.19 -34.25
N ALA A 139 8.07 -38.31 -34.66
CA ALA A 139 7.60 -37.87 -35.97
C ALA A 139 7.57 -36.33 -36.11
N ASP A 140 7.17 -35.61 -35.05
CA ASP A 140 7.03 -34.14 -35.06
C ASP A 140 8.36 -33.38 -35.12
N ILE A 141 9.41 -33.84 -34.40
CA ILE A 141 10.70 -33.09 -34.26
C ILE A 141 11.91 -33.90 -34.77
N GLY A 142 11.74 -35.19 -35.07
CA GLY A 142 12.83 -36.06 -35.50
C GLY A 142 13.58 -36.74 -34.35
N GLU A 143 14.32 -37.79 -34.70
CA GLU A 143 14.85 -38.77 -33.76
C GLU A 143 16.00 -38.26 -32.88
N GLU A 144 16.89 -37.44 -33.45
CA GLU A 144 18.00 -36.82 -32.71
C GLU A 144 17.51 -35.81 -31.65
N ALA A 145 16.51 -34.99 -31.99
CA ALA A 145 15.95 -34.01 -31.07
C ALA A 145 15.12 -34.68 -29.96
N ALA A 146 14.34 -35.70 -30.29
CA ALA A 146 13.55 -36.46 -29.33
C ALA A 146 14.43 -37.22 -28.32
N SER A 147 15.54 -37.84 -28.77
CA SER A 147 16.50 -38.50 -27.87
C SER A 147 17.27 -37.51 -26.98
N ALA A 148 17.56 -36.30 -27.48
CA ALA A 148 18.10 -35.20 -26.69
C ALA A 148 17.11 -34.59 -25.69
N GLU A 149 15.80 -34.60 -25.96
CA GLU A 149 14.76 -34.28 -24.96
C GLU A 149 14.68 -35.39 -23.89
N MET A 150 14.67 -36.66 -24.29
CA MET A 150 14.60 -37.81 -23.39
C MET A 150 15.79 -37.84 -22.40
N THR A 151 17.02 -37.67 -22.87
CA THR A 151 18.21 -37.63 -21.99
C THR A 151 18.23 -36.43 -21.03
N ARG A 152 17.65 -35.29 -21.42
CA ARG A 152 17.46 -34.14 -20.51
C ARG A 152 16.36 -34.37 -19.47
N GLY A 153 15.31 -35.10 -19.83
CA GLY A 153 14.22 -35.47 -18.92
C GLY A 153 14.54 -36.66 -17.99
N ALA A 154 15.52 -37.49 -18.36
CA ALA A 154 15.96 -38.65 -17.58
C ALA A 154 16.95 -38.32 -16.45
N LYS A 155 17.24 -37.03 -16.21
CA LYS A 155 18.08 -36.58 -15.08
C LYS A 155 17.45 -36.97 -13.75
N THR A 156 18.25 -37.55 -12.87
CA THR A 156 17.81 -37.97 -11.53
C THR A 156 17.69 -36.77 -10.58
N ASP A 157 16.86 -36.90 -9.54
CA ASP A 157 16.69 -35.86 -8.51
C ASP A 157 18.03 -35.51 -7.82
N ASP A 158 18.92 -36.50 -7.65
CA ASP A 158 20.26 -36.33 -7.08
C ASP A 158 21.17 -35.45 -7.96
N GLU A 159 21.08 -35.60 -9.29
CA GLU A 159 21.81 -34.74 -10.25
C GLU A 159 21.28 -33.28 -10.23
N TYR A 160 19.98 -33.10 -10.04
CA TYR A 160 19.38 -31.77 -9.87
C TYR A 160 19.77 -31.11 -8.54
N ALA A 161 19.92 -31.89 -7.47
CA ALA A 161 20.45 -31.38 -6.20
C ALA A 161 21.89 -30.88 -6.37
N ALA A 162 22.76 -31.66 -7.02
CA ALA A 162 24.15 -31.28 -7.26
C ALA A 162 24.32 -30.00 -8.11
N ASP A 163 23.57 -29.84 -9.21
CA ASP A 163 23.58 -28.60 -10.01
C ASP A 163 23.05 -27.38 -9.20
N THR A 164 22.07 -27.60 -8.32
CA THR A 164 21.54 -26.54 -7.45
C THR A 164 22.56 -26.10 -6.40
N GLU A 165 23.32 -27.03 -5.82
CA GLU A 165 24.39 -26.73 -4.86
C GLU A 165 25.58 -26.04 -5.52
N ALA A 166 26.01 -26.49 -6.70
CA ALA A 166 27.07 -25.83 -7.47
C ALA A 166 26.73 -24.37 -7.78
N ARG A 167 25.48 -24.08 -8.19
CA ARG A 167 25.00 -22.70 -8.41
C ARG A 167 24.89 -21.87 -7.13
N ARG A 168 24.67 -22.50 -5.98
CA ARG A 168 24.66 -21.82 -4.68
C ARG A 168 26.08 -21.41 -4.29
N ALA A 169 27.04 -22.33 -4.39
CA ALA A 169 28.45 -22.06 -4.11
C ALA A 169 29.02 -20.95 -5.01
N GLU A 170 28.71 -20.95 -6.30
CA GLU A 170 29.19 -19.90 -7.21
C GLU A 170 28.63 -18.50 -6.86
N ARG A 171 27.35 -18.43 -6.47
CA ARG A 171 26.74 -17.17 -5.99
C ARG A 171 27.35 -16.69 -4.66
N GLU A 172 27.78 -17.61 -3.82
CA GLU A 172 28.45 -17.30 -2.56
C GLU A 172 29.85 -16.72 -2.81
N ARG A 173 30.64 -17.32 -3.70
CA ARG A 173 31.94 -16.79 -4.14
C ARG A 173 31.84 -15.37 -4.70
N ILE A 174 30.86 -15.11 -5.58
CA ILE A 174 30.61 -13.76 -6.13
C ILE A 174 30.28 -12.75 -5.01
N ARG A 175 29.53 -13.16 -3.99
CA ARG A 175 29.21 -12.31 -2.83
C ARG A 175 30.43 -12.03 -1.96
N GLU A 176 31.30 -13.01 -1.77
CA GLU A 176 32.55 -12.83 -1.02
C GLU A 176 33.51 -11.87 -1.74
N GLU A 177 33.69 -12.00 -3.06
CA GLU A 177 34.49 -11.07 -3.85
C GLU A 177 33.97 -9.63 -3.79
N LEU A 178 32.65 -9.43 -3.85
CA LEU A 178 32.04 -8.11 -3.72
C LEU A 178 32.29 -7.51 -2.33
N LYS A 179 32.17 -8.32 -1.27
CA LYS A 179 32.43 -7.90 0.12
C LYS A 179 33.89 -7.51 0.34
N GLN A 180 34.84 -8.21 -0.29
CA GLN A 180 36.27 -7.85 -0.25
C GLN A 180 36.53 -6.50 -0.97
N LYS A 181 35.91 -6.28 -2.13
CA LYS A 181 36.01 -5.00 -2.88
C LYS A 181 35.40 -3.84 -2.09
N GLU A 182 34.27 -4.04 -1.42
CA GLU A 182 33.63 -3.04 -0.57
C GLU A 182 34.50 -2.66 0.64
N ALA A 183 35.10 -3.64 1.32
CA ALA A 183 35.99 -3.40 2.45
C ALA A 183 37.23 -2.57 2.06
N ALA A 184 37.83 -2.86 0.90
CA ALA A 184 38.98 -2.11 0.38
C ALA A 184 38.63 -0.64 0.08
N ILE A 185 37.43 -0.36 -0.44
CA ILE A 185 36.96 1.01 -0.70
C ILE A 185 36.74 1.77 0.61
N GLU A 186 36.21 1.12 1.66
CA GLU A 186 35.98 1.73 2.96
C GLU A 186 37.31 2.04 3.70
N GLU A 187 38.31 1.17 3.59
CA GLU A 187 39.65 1.45 4.15
C GLU A 187 40.32 2.64 3.45
N GLU A 188 40.24 2.70 2.12
CA GLU A 188 40.81 3.81 1.33
C GLU A 188 40.12 5.15 1.64
N LYS A 189 38.78 5.16 1.76
CA LYS A 189 38.04 6.35 2.21
C LYS A 189 38.48 6.84 3.59
N ARG A 190 38.74 5.94 4.53
CA ARG A 190 39.25 6.28 5.88
C ARG A 190 40.67 6.84 5.85
N ARG A 191 41.48 6.48 4.85
CA ARG A 191 42.80 7.07 4.63
C ARG A 191 42.67 8.51 4.13
N ILE A 192 41.86 8.73 3.10
CA ILE A 192 41.59 10.06 2.52
C ILE A 192 41.03 11.03 3.57
N ALA A 193 40.00 10.62 4.33
CA ALA A 193 39.39 11.47 5.36
C ALA A 193 40.35 11.88 6.49
N LYS A 194 41.34 11.04 6.83
CA LYS A 194 42.38 11.38 7.82
C LYS A 194 43.42 12.36 7.24
N GLU A 195 43.69 12.30 5.95
CA GLU A 195 44.61 13.22 5.28
C GLU A 195 43.97 14.61 5.13
N GLU A 196 42.69 14.65 4.77
CA GLU A 196 41.87 15.86 4.69
C GLU A 196 41.77 16.58 6.05
N GLN A 197 41.47 15.86 7.14
CA GLN A 197 41.44 16.45 8.49
C GLN A 197 42.78 17.10 8.89
N ARG A 198 43.92 16.46 8.56
CA ARG A 198 45.26 17.02 8.84
C ARG A 198 45.60 18.22 7.97
N LYS A 199 45.00 18.33 6.78
CA LYS A 199 45.15 19.49 5.90
C LYS A 199 44.33 20.67 6.44
N GLU A 200 43.09 20.42 6.84
CA GLU A 200 42.21 21.44 7.43
C GLU A 200 42.77 21.99 8.76
N GLU A 201 43.36 21.13 9.60
CA GLU A 201 44.03 21.53 10.85
C GLU A 201 45.19 22.50 10.59
N ARG A 202 46.06 22.20 9.63
CA ARG A 202 47.17 23.09 9.21
C ARG A 202 46.69 24.43 8.65
N GLU A 203 45.62 24.41 7.85
CA GLU A 203 45.06 25.62 7.27
C GLU A 203 44.44 26.54 8.35
N ARG A 204 43.84 25.95 9.38
CA ARG A 204 43.36 26.69 10.57
C ARG A 204 44.52 27.30 11.36
N GLU A 205 45.62 26.57 11.58
CA GLU A 205 46.84 27.09 12.24
C GLU A 205 47.47 28.26 11.46
N GLU A 206 47.62 28.13 10.14
CA GLU A 206 48.13 29.21 9.28
C GLU A 206 47.21 30.45 9.28
N ALA A 207 45.89 30.25 9.29
CA ALA A 207 44.90 31.32 9.38
C ALA A 207 44.88 32.01 10.76
N GLU A 208 45.30 31.32 11.83
CA GLU A 208 45.48 31.93 13.15
C GLU A 208 46.80 32.73 13.23
N LEU A 209 47.91 32.18 12.71
CA LEU A 209 49.19 32.88 12.58
C LEU A 209 49.08 34.19 11.77
N LYS A 210 48.37 34.17 10.63
CA LYS A 210 48.09 35.39 9.84
C LYS A 210 47.30 36.43 10.64
N ARG A 211 46.26 36.00 11.37
CA ARG A 211 45.45 36.89 12.23
C ARG A 211 46.25 37.47 13.40
N GLN A 212 47.24 36.74 13.91
CA GLN A 212 48.13 37.24 14.94
C GLN A 212 49.14 38.26 14.37
N ALA A 213 49.75 37.98 13.22
CA ALA A 213 50.65 38.91 12.53
C ALA A 213 49.96 40.25 12.19
N GLU A 214 48.72 40.22 11.69
CA GLU A 214 47.93 41.42 11.41
C GLU A 214 47.68 42.27 12.67
N ARG A 215 47.40 41.62 13.81
CA ARG A 215 47.21 42.30 15.11
C ARG A 215 48.49 42.98 15.58
N ASP A 216 49.64 42.34 15.39
CA ASP A 216 50.93 42.87 15.82
C ASP A 216 51.43 43.99 14.89
N GLU A 217 51.19 43.91 13.58
CA GLU A 217 51.41 45.03 12.65
C GLU A 217 50.52 46.23 13.01
N ARG A 218 49.24 45.99 13.33
CA ARG A 218 48.30 47.03 13.76
C ARG A 218 48.70 47.67 15.11
N ARG A 219 49.38 46.95 16.00
CA ARG A 219 50.00 47.53 17.21
C ARG A 219 51.17 48.43 16.85
N ARG A 220 52.15 47.94 16.08
CA ARG A 220 53.33 48.71 15.64
C ARG A 220 52.95 50.00 14.93
N LYS A 221 51.94 49.97 14.06
CA LYS A 221 51.44 51.17 13.36
C LYS A 221 50.85 52.22 14.32
N ARG A 222 50.17 51.80 15.40
CA ARG A 222 49.65 52.70 16.45
C ARG A 222 50.74 53.25 17.36
N GLU A 223 51.82 52.51 17.57
CA GLU A 223 52.99 52.95 18.33
C GLU A 223 53.77 54.02 17.54
N LEU A 224 54.06 53.77 16.26
CA LEU A 224 54.66 54.76 15.36
C LEU A 224 53.82 56.05 15.26
N GLU A 225 52.49 55.94 15.11
CA GLU A 225 51.60 57.11 15.09
C GLU A 225 51.62 57.90 16.41
N ARG A 226 51.82 57.23 17.55
CA ARG A 226 51.98 57.91 18.85
C ARG A 226 53.33 58.62 18.94
N GLU A 227 54.42 57.95 18.55
CA GLU A 227 55.74 58.57 18.51
C GLU A 227 55.81 59.78 17.58
N GLU A 228 55.18 59.73 16.41
CA GLU A 228 55.12 60.89 15.50
C GLU A 228 54.33 62.05 16.12
N ARG A 229 53.20 61.77 16.78
CA ARG A 229 52.42 62.79 17.51
C ARG A 229 53.19 63.36 18.71
N GLU A 230 54.03 62.57 19.35
CA GLU A 230 54.89 62.99 20.46
C GLU A 230 56.05 63.87 19.96
N LYS A 231 56.79 63.42 18.94
CA LYS A 231 57.83 64.19 18.24
C LYS A 231 57.28 65.52 17.69
N GLN A 232 56.03 65.55 17.22
CA GLN A 232 55.37 66.79 16.78
C GLN A 232 55.05 67.73 17.95
N ARG A 233 54.59 67.20 19.09
CA ARG A 233 54.35 67.97 20.32
C ARG A 233 55.64 68.53 20.92
N ASP A 234 56.73 67.80 20.84
CA ASP A 234 58.02 68.26 21.32
C ASP A 234 58.59 69.38 20.45
N LYS A 235 58.50 69.27 19.11
CA LYS A 235 58.79 70.39 18.21
C LYS A 235 57.94 71.63 18.52
N GLU A 236 56.64 71.46 18.77
CA GLU A 236 55.71 72.53 19.14
C GLU A 236 56.01 73.14 20.53
N ARG A 237 56.61 72.37 21.46
CA ARG A 237 57.14 72.87 22.74
C ARG A 237 58.43 73.64 22.53
N GLU A 238 59.33 73.14 21.69
CA GLU A 238 60.62 73.76 21.36
C GLU A 238 60.43 75.09 20.62
N GLU A 239 59.48 75.17 19.68
CA GLU A 239 59.10 76.43 19.03
C GLU A 239 58.50 77.44 20.01
N ARG A 240 57.59 77.02 20.91
CA ARG A 240 57.08 77.90 21.99
C ARG A 240 58.16 78.34 22.97
N HIS A 241 59.20 77.53 23.20
CA HIS A 241 60.36 77.94 24.00
C HIS A 241 61.17 79.02 23.28
N LYS A 242 61.47 78.81 21.98
CA LYS A 242 62.17 79.78 21.12
C LYS A 242 61.36 81.06 20.90
N GLU A 243 60.03 81.01 20.88
CA GLU A 243 59.15 82.17 20.83
C GLU A 243 59.20 82.98 22.14
N ARG A 244 59.24 82.31 23.30
CA ARG A 244 59.41 82.98 24.61
C ARG A 244 60.78 83.65 24.73
N GLU A 245 61.86 82.98 24.31
CA GLU A 245 63.20 83.59 24.28
C GLU A 245 63.30 84.81 23.34
N ARG A 246 62.49 84.87 22.28
CA ARG A 246 62.38 86.07 21.43
C ARG A 246 61.62 87.18 22.15
N ARG A 247 60.45 86.88 22.72
CA ARG A 247 59.65 87.87 23.49
C ARG A 247 60.38 88.49 24.68
N ASP A 248 61.30 87.76 25.33
CA ASP A 248 62.11 88.31 26.42
C ASP A 248 63.32 89.14 25.94
N ARG A 249 63.72 89.05 24.65
CA ARG A 249 64.70 89.96 24.03
C ARG A 249 64.08 91.20 23.39
N ASP A 250 62.85 91.08 22.89
CA ASP A 250 62.22 92.11 22.05
C ASP A 250 61.47 93.19 22.86
N ARG A 251 61.56 93.18 24.20
CA ARG A 251 60.81 94.08 25.09
C ARG A 251 61.40 95.50 25.27
N ASP A 252 62.52 95.79 24.61
CA ASP A 252 63.37 96.96 24.94
C ASP A 252 63.53 97.99 23.81
N ARG A 253 62.88 97.81 22.66
CA ARG A 253 62.89 98.80 21.54
C ARG A 253 61.57 98.89 20.77
N GLU A 254 60.54 99.46 21.41
CA GLU A 254 59.42 100.05 20.68
C GLU A 254 59.84 101.39 20.04
N ARG A 255 59.73 101.50 18.70
CA ARG A 255 59.48 102.78 18.03
C ARG A 255 58.95 102.62 16.60
N ASP A 256 57.64 102.84 16.49
CA ASP A 256 56.80 103.22 15.35
C ASP A 256 57.43 103.39 13.95
N ARG A 257 56.71 102.91 12.92
CA ARG A 257 56.01 103.77 11.93
C ARG A 257 55.18 103.01 10.87
N ASP A 258 54.00 103.60 10.58
CA ASP A 258 53.29 103.77 9.29
C ASP A 258 53.31 102.63 8.23
N ARG A 259 52.17 102.01 7.86
CA ARG A 259 51.00 102.47 7.06
C ARG A 259 51.17 102.32 5.52
N GLU A 260 50.26 101.53 4.94
CA GLU A 260 49.86 101.45 3.52
C GLU A 260 50.92 100.97 2.48
N ARG A 261 50.57 100.55 1.25
CA ARG A 261 49.54 99.62 0.72
C ARG A 261 49.94 99.27 -0.74
N ASP A 262 49.50 98.12 -1.27
CA ASP A 262 49.42 97.70 -2.70
C ASP A 262 50.61 96.99 -3.43
N ARG A 263 50.23 95.88 -4.11
CA ARG A 263 50.53 95.41 -5.51
C ARG A 263 51.67 94.43 -5.93
N ASP A 264 51.19 93.39 -6.67
CA ASP A 264 51.68 92.71 -7.90
C ASP A 264 52.65 91.47 -7.94
N ARG A 265 52.07 90.31 -8.34
CA ARG A 265 52.23 89.45 -9.58
C ARG A 265 53.62 89.42 -10.31
N PRO A 266 54.15 88.31 -10.94
CA PRO A 266 53.51 87.27 -11.82
C PRO A 266 53.93 85.78 -11.53
N ARG A 267 53.40 84.66 -12.08
CA ARG A 267 52.90 84.21 -13.42
C ARG A 267 54.07 83.77 -14.39
N ASP A 268 54.11 82.65 -15.14
CA ASP A 268 53.17 81.59 -15.63
C ASP A 268 53.92 80.26 -16.01
N ARG A 269 53.24 79.09 -16.08
CA ARG A 269 53.17 78.27 -17.33
C ARG A 269 52.14 77.11 -17.36
N SER A 270 51.68 76.81 -18.59
CA SER A 270 50.66 75.84 -19.07
C SER A 270 51.13 74.34 -19.06
N GLN A 271 50.38 73.28 -19.43
CA GLN A 271 49.34 73.11 -20.48
C GLN A 271 48.43 71.86 -20.27
N SER A 272 47.60 71.52 -21.27
CA SER A 272 46.28 70.88 -21.16
C SER A 272 46.09 69.42 -21.67
N ARG A 273 45.00 68.78 -21.17
CA ARG A 273 44.21 67.62 -21.70
C ARG A 273 44.62 66.96 -23.04
N SER A 274 44.61 65.61 -23.07
CA SER A 274 43.78 64.78 -24.00
C SER A 274 43.92 63.27 -23.74
N ARG A 275 43.36 62.41 -24.62
CA ARG A 275 42.88 61.03 -24.35
C ARG A 275 43.30 60.05 -25.47
N SER A 276 44.10 59.02 -25.13
CA SER A 276 44.36 57.75 -25.85
C SER A 276 45.00 56.80 -24.82
N LYS A 277 44.63 55.52 -24.64
CA LYS A 277 44.67 54.34 -25.51
C LYS A 277 46.10 53.93 -25.95
N ASP A 278 46.33 52.62 -25.93
CA ASP A 278 47.52 51.84 -26.33
C ASP A 278 48.66 51.70 -25.29
N LYS A 279 48.80 50.47 -24.76
CA LYS A 279 50.04 49.92 -24.19
C LYS A 279 49.96 48.39 -24.06
N GLU A 280 49.98 47.70 -25.19
CA GLU A 280 50.10 46.23 -25.25
C GLU A 280 51.19 45.86 -26.26
N ALA A 281 52.43 45.72 -25.78
CA ALA A 281 53.60 45.47 -26.64
C ALA A 281 54.78 44.80 -25.92
N THR A 282 54.52 43.81 -25.05
CA THR A 282 55.56 42.92 -24.46
C THR A 282 55.08 41.47 -24.32
N SER A 283 54.51 40.89 -25.38
CA SER A 283 54.24 39.43 -25.45
C SER A 283 54.27 38.88 -26.89
N ALA A 284 55.19 39.37 -27.72
CA ALA A 284 55.29 39.03 -29.14
C ALA A 284 56.50 38.14 -29.49
N LYS A 285 56.96 37.29 -28.53
CA LYS A 285 58.13 36.40 -28.76
C LYS A 285 58.03 35.00 -28.13
N LEU A 286 56.83 34.57 -27.73
CA LEU A 286 56.54 33.22 -27.23
C LEU A 286 55.25 32.62 -27.85
N LYS A 287 54.95 32.98 -29.10
CA LYS A 287 53.91 32.32 -29.93
C LYS A 287 54.53 31.76 -31.21
N GLU A 288 55.50 30.88 -31.05
CA GLU A 288 55.99 30.02 -32.14
C GLU A 288 55.93 28.57 -31.66
N LYS A 289 55.20 27.72 -32.43
CA LYS A 289 55.08 26.25 -32.29
C LYS A 289 54.23 25.70 -31.13
N LEU A 290 52.92 25.85 -31.28
CA LEU A 290 51.92 24.83 -30.92
C LEU A 290 51.00 24.64 -32.13
N SER A 291 50.61 23.41 -32.46
CA SER A 291 49.73 23.14 -33.60
C SER A 291 48.33 23.69 -33.32
N LYS A 292 47.58 23.98 -34.40
CA LYS A 292 46.15 24.31 -34.26
C LYS A 292 45.39 23.16 -33.56
N GLU A 293 45.79 21.92 -33.83
CA GLU A 293 45.25 20.71 -33.22
C GLU A 293 45.56 20.59 -31.71
N ASP A 294 46.67 21.17 -31.25
CA ASP A 294 47.02 21.18 -29.83
C ASP A 294 46.16 22.20 -29.06
N ASN A 295 45.88 23.36 -29.66
CA ASN A 295 44.90 24.31 -29.11
C ASN A 295 43.49 23.71 -29.08
N ASP A 296 43.03 23.11 -30.18
CA ASP A 296 41.69 22.50 -30.26
C ASP A 296 41.52 21.36 -29.22
N ARG A 297 42.61 20.64 -28.90
CA ARG A 297 42.64 19.66 -27.79
C ARG A 297 42.60 20.30 -26.41
N LEU A 298 43.40 21.33 -26.16
CA LEU A 298 43.41 22.05 -24.87
C LEU A 298 42.07 22.74 -24.59
N GLU A 299 41.39 23.26 -25.63
CA GLU A 299 40.03 23.82 -25.50
C GLU A 299 38.98 22.74 -25.18
N GLN A 300 39.09 21.54 -25.77
CA GLN A 300 38.22 20.40 -25.43
C GLN A 300 38.46 19.86 -24.01
N GLU A 301 39.72 19.81 -23.56
CA GLU A 301 40.10 19.37 -22.22
C GLU A 301 39.61 20.38 -21.15
N ALA A 302 39.77 21.69 -21.40
CA ALA A 302 39.22 22.74 -20.54
C ALA A 302 37.68 22.72 -20.45
N LEU A 303 36.98 22.40 -21.56
CA LEU A 303 35.53 22.21 -21.56
C LEU A 303 35.09 20.96 -20.78
N ALA A 304 35.85 19.88 -20.84
CA ALA A 304 35.57 18.66 -20.08
C ALA A 304 35.75 18.87 -18.57
N ASP A 305 36.75 19.64 -18.15
CA ASP A 305 36.99 19.97 -16.75
C ASP A 305 35.87 20.85 -16.15
N LEU A 306 35.40 21.87 -16.87
CA LEU A 306 34.24 22.69 -16.45
C LEU A 306 32.93 21.88 -16.30
N LEU A 307 32.72 20.87 -17.15
CA LEU A 307 31.57 19.98 -17.05
C LEU A 307 31.70 18.97 -15.90
N ARG A 308 32.92 18.56 -15.56
CA ARG A 308 33.21 17.71 -14.39
C ARG A 308 33.03 18.47 -13.06
N GLU A 309 33.48 19.72 -13.01
CA GLU A 309 33.36 20.57 -11.82
C GLU A 309 31.90 20.92 -11.50
N SER A 310 31.13 21.34 -12.51
CA SER A 310 29.69 21.66 -12.36
C SER A 310 28.79 20.48 -11.99
N THR A 311 29.23 19.24 -12.23
CA THR A 311 28.51 18.02 -11.82
C THR A 311 28.95 17.48 -10.46
N SER A 312 30.20 17.73 -10.03
CA SER A 312 30.66 17.43 -8.66
C SER A 312 29.98 18.35 -7.64
N VAL A 313 30.11 19.67 -7.80
CA VAL A 313 29.66 20.65 -6.78
C VAL A 313 28.17 20.47 -6.42
N ARG A 314 27.30 20.30 -7.43
CA ARG A 314 25.86 20.04 -7.23
C ARG A 314 25.57 18.72 -6.48
N ARG A 315 26.45 17.73 -6.60
CA ARG A 315 26.34 16.46 -5.88
C ARG A 315 26.82 16.62 -4.44
N ASP A 316 27.91 17.33 -4.23
CA ASP A 316 28.52 17.55 -2.91
C ASP A 316 27.57 18.39 -2.02
N GLU A 317 26.97 19.47 -2.57
CA GLU A 317 25.88 20.24 -1.93
C GLU A 317 24.68 19.36 -1.51
N LEU A 318 24.33 18.37 -2.33
CA LEU A 318 23.23 17.45 -2.07
C LEU A 318 23.58 16.37 -1.03
N GLU A 319 24.86 16.01 -0.89
CA GLU A 319 25.36 15.11 0.15
C GLU A 319 25.48 15.84 1.51
N GLU A 320 25.92 17.10 1.53
CA GLU A 320 25.89 17.96 2.73
C GLU A 320 24.47 18.16 3.27
N TRP A 321 23.50 18.53 2.41
CA TRP A 321 22.11 18.71 2.82
C TRP A 321 21.49 17.45 3.46
N LYS A 322 21.81 16.26 2.93
CA LYS A 322 21.39 14.98 3.53
C LYS A 322 22.01 14.78 4.92
N LEU A 323 23.29 15.10 5.09
CA LEU A 323 23.97 14.99 6.39
C LEU A 323 23.42 15.97 7.42
N GLU A 324 23.03 17.19 7.02
CA GLU A 324 22.36 18.15 7.89
C GLU A 324 20.97 17.67 8.34
N GLU A 325 20.15 17.17 7.41
CA GLU A 325 18.82 16.64 7.75
C GLU A 325 18.93 15.39 8.64
N VAL A 326 19.93 14.51 8.45
CA VAL A 326 20.21 13.40 9.38
C VAL A 326 20.62 13.91 10.77
N LYS A 327 21.53 14.89 10.86
CA LYS A 327 21.92 15.51 12.14
C LYS A 327 20.73 16.18 12.85
N LYS A 328 19.78 16.74 12.10
CA LYS A 328 18.53 17.31 12.62
C LYS A 328 17.59 16.22 13.16
N ARG A 329 17.38 15.13 12.41
CA ARG A 329 16.60 13.95 12.85
C ARG A 329 17.17 13.32 14.13
N GLU A 330 18.50 13.24 14.26
CA GLU A 330 19.14 12.78 15.49
C GLU A 330 18.87 13.69 16.70
N LYS A 331 18.89 15.02 16.52
CA LYS A 331 18.58 15.98 17.59
C LYS A 331 17.12 15.85 18.02
N GLU A 332 16.20 15.71 17.08
CA GLU A 332 14.78 15.45 17.34
C GLU A 332 14.57 14.12 18.10
N ALA A 333 15.23 13.04 17.68
CA ALA A 333 15.17 11.75 18.37
C ALA A 333 15.75 11.80 19.79
N LYS A 334 16.87 12.52 20.00
CA LYS A 334 17.48 12.74 21.32
C LYS A 334 16.57 13.56 22.24
N ALA A 335 15.92 14.61 21.71
CA ALA A 335 14.94 15.39 22.46
C ALA A 335 13.71 14.55 22.86
N TYR A 336 13.21 13.70 21.96
CA TYR A 336 12.09 12.80 22.23
C TYR A 336 12.43 11.76 23.32
N LEU A 337 13.63 11.18 23.27
CA LEU A 337 14.11 10.26 24.30
C LEU A 337 14.27 10.93 25.68
N ALA A 338 14.68 12.20 25.71
CA ALA A 338 14.74 12.98 26.95
C ALA A 338 13.34 13.24 27.52
N ALA A 339 12.37 13.62 26.68
CA ALA A 339 10.98 13.80 27.10
C ALA A 339 10.35 12.49 27.64
N GLN A 340 10.63 11.34 27.04
CA GLN A 340 10.17 10.04 27.56
C GLN A 340 10.76 9.71 28.93
N LYS A 341 12.03 10.05 29.19
CA LYS A 341 12.67 9.85 30.50
C LYS A 341 12.09 10.77 31.57
N ASP A 342 11.84 12.03 31.23
CA ASP A 342 11.21 13.01 32.14
C ASP A 342 9.76 12.63 32.48
N ALA A 343 8.96 12.19 31.50
CA ALA A 343 7.61 11.68 31.73
C ALA A 343 7.58 10.47 32.67
N ARG A 344 8.48 9.49 32.45
CA ARG A 344 8.64 8.32 33.33
C ARG A 344 9.05 8.70 34.76
N ALA A 345 9.96 9.67 34.91
CA ALA A 345 10.39 10.14 36.23
C ALA A 345 9.27 10.87 37.00
N LYS A 346 8.33 11.49 36.28
CA LYS A 346 7.18 12.23 36.85
C LYS A 346 5.90 11.40 36.99
N GLY A 347 5.91 10.12 36.62
CA GLY A 347 4.72 9.27 36.62
C GLY A 347 3.64 9.70 35.62
N LEU A 348 4.01 10.48 34.60
CA LEU A 348 3.11 10.97 33.56
C LEU A 348 3.07 10.00 32.37
N PRO A 349 1.98 10.00 31.56
CA PRO A 349 1.88 9.19 30.35
C PRO A 349 3.09 9.38 29.44
N VAL A 350 3.65 8.29 28.93
CA VAL A 350 4.93 8.29 28.20
C VAL A 350 4.67 8.55 26.71
N PRO A 351 5.13 9.70 26.15
CA PRO A 351 4.88 10.04 24.77
C PRO A 351 5.41 8.97 23.81
N GLY A 352 4.57 8.51 22.88
CA GLY A 352 4.90 7.48 21.89
C GLY A 352 4.86 6.03 22.38
N VAL A 353 4.64 5.77 23.68
CA VAL A 353 4.37 4.42 24.21
C VAL A 353 2.88 4.25 24.48
N ASP A 354 2.29 5.22 25.18
CA ASP A 354 0.86 5.27 25.52
C ASP A 354 0.03 5.93 24.39
N ASP A 355 0.68 6.74 23.54
CA ASP A 355 0.11 7.27 22.29
C ASP A 355 -0.01 6.20 21.18
N ARG A 356 0.45 4.96 21.42
CA ARG A 356 0.33 3.90 20.42
C ARG A 356 -1.14 3.53 20.26
N PRO A 357 -1.70 3.56 19.03
CA PRO A 357 -3.13 3.32 18.82
C PRO A 357 -3.59 1.94 19.30
N GLY A 358 -2.68 0.96 19.41
CA GLY A 358 -2.97 -0.32 20.08
C GLY A 358 -3.51 -0.14 21.50
N GLY A 359 -2.83 0.61 22.37
CA GLY A 359 -3.26 0.79 23.77
C GLY A 359 -4.61 1.51 23.91
N MET A 360 -4.93 2.44 23.00
CA MET A 360 -6.24 3.11 22.98
C MET A 360 -7.35 2.21 22.40
N VAL A 361 -7.06 1.43 21.36
CA VAL A 361 -8.01 0.48 20.76
C VAL A 361 -8.29 -0.69 21.71
N ASP A 362 -7.26 -1.27 22.32
CA ASP A 362 -7.40 -2.37 23.27
C ASP A 362 -8.18 -1.92 24.54
N ARG A 363 -8.00 -0.66 24.97
CA ARG A 363 -8.83 -0.04 26.01
C ARG A 363 -10.28 0.20 25.56
N ALA A 364 -10.50 0.63 24.32
CA ALA A 364 -11.84 0.82 23.78
C ALA A 364 -12.59 -0.51 23.65
N ASP A 365 -11.92 -1.58 23.22
CA ASP A 365 -12.47 -2.94 23.17
C ASP A 365 -12.84 -3.46 24.57
N MET A 366 -11.99 -3.23 25.57
CA MET A 366 -12.28 -3.57 26.97
C MET A 366 -13.53 -2.84 27.47
N LEU A 367 -13.64 -1.53 27.23
CA LEU A 367 -14.80 -0.73 27.64
C LEU A 367 -16.07 -1.14 26.90
N ALA A 368 -15.99 -1.48 25.61
CA ALA A 368 -17.12 -2.00 24.84
C ALA A 368 -17.57 -3.37 25.36
N SER A 369 -16.64 -4.27 25.71
CA SER A 369 -16.94 -5.57 26.32
C SER A 369 -17.62 -5.40 27.69
N MET A 370 -17.11 -4.53 28.55
CA MET A 370 -17.76 -4.19 29.82
C MET A 370 -19.18 -3.63 29.63
N ALA A 371 -19.40 -2.77 28.63
CA ALA A 371 -20.71 -2.22 28.34
C ALA A 371 -21.71 -3.30 27.85
N VAL A 372 -21.26 -4.25 27.01
CA VAL A 372 -22.08 -5.39 26.59
C VAL A 372 -22.45 -6.27 27.79
N SER A 373 -21.49 -6.64 28.64
CA SER A 373 -21.78 -7.44 29.84
C SER A 373 -22.67 -6.73 30.87
N LEU A 374 -22.62 -5.39 30.95
CA LEU A 374 -23.60 -4.61 31.73
C LEU A 374 -25.00 -4.69 31.12
N CYS A 375 -25.14 -4.65 29.80
CA CYS A 375 -26.44 -4.84 29.14
C CYS A 375 -26.97 -6.28 29.24
N GLU A 376 -26.10 -7.30 29.22
CA GLU A 376 -26.45 -8.71 29.44
C GLU A 376 -26.93 -8.93 30.89
N THR A 377 -26.18 -8.45 31.88
CA THR A 377 -26.55 -8.56 33.31
C THR A 377 -27.79 -7.75 33.69
N ALA A 378 -28.08 -6.66 32.96
CA ALA A 378 -29.33 -5.92 33.07
C ALA A 378 -30.51 -6.57 32.31
N GLY A 379 -30.30 -7.70 31.62
CA GLY A 379 -31.33 -8.40 30.82
C GLY A 379 -31.75 -7.67 29.54
N ILE A 380 -31.07 -6.58 29.16
CA ILE A 380 -31.29 -5.79 27.94
C ILE A 380 -30.85 -6.60 26.70
N ILE A 381 -29.79 -7.39 26.86
CA ILE A 381 -29.29 -8.33 25.86
C ILE A 381 -29.54 -9.75 26.37
N VAL A 382 -30.20 -10.57 25.55
CA VAL A 382 -30.42 -12.01 25.79
C VAL A 382 -29.97 -12.74 24.53
N ASP A 383 -29.09 -13.74 24.70
CA ASP A 383 -28.45 -14.49 23.60
C ASP A 383 -27.84 -13.60 22.50
N GLY A 384 -27.28 -12.44 22.90
CA GLY A 384 -26.70 -11.45 21.98
C GLY A 384 -27.72 -10.72 21.09
N HIS A 385 -29.01 -10.77 21.42
CA HIS A 385 -30.07 -10.00 20.79
C HIS A 385 -30.74 -9.05 21.79
N LEU A 386 -31.36 -7.97 21.29
CA LEU A 386 -32.17 -7.08 22.10
C LEU A 386 -33.35 -7.84 22.70
N ASN A 387 -33.53 -7.73 24.02
CA ASN A 387 -34.68 -8.31 24.71
C ASN A 387 -35.95 -7.51 24.40
N HIS A 388 -36.76 -8.03 23.48
CA HIS A 388 -38.02 -7.42 23.05
C HIS A 388 -39.17 -7.59 24.05
N GLU A 389 -39.02 -8.40 25.10
CA GLU A 389 -40.03 -8.58 26.16
C GLU A 389 -39.95 -7.46 27.22
N LEU A 390 -38.82 -6.76 27.30
CA LEU A 390 -38.66 -5.57 28.12
C LEU A 390 -39.18 -4.34 27.39
N ASP A 391 -40.05 -3.56 28.05
CA ASP A 391 -40.41 -2.22 27.60
C ASP A 391 -39.30 -1.22 27.95
N LEU A 392 -38.20 -1.31 27.22
CA LEU A 392 -37.03 -0.46 27.37
C LEU A 392 -37.35 0.97 26.92
N SER A 393 -36.81 1.97 27.62
CA SER A 393 -36.88 3.35 27.16
C SER A 393 -36.17 3.53 25.81
N ASP A 394 -36.55 4.56 25.04
CA ASP A 394 -35.90 4.86 23.75
C ASP A 394 -34.39 5.11 23.93
N GLN A 395 -33.97 5.68 25.07
CA GLN A 395 -32.55 5.85 25.40
C GLN A 395 -31.81 4.51 25.49
N LEU A 396 -32.37 3.51 26.19
CA LEU A 396 -31.75 2.19 26.31
C LEU A 396 -31.74 1.42 24.98
N HIS A 397 -32.80 1.53 24.19
CA HIS A 397 -32.81 1.04 22.80
C HIS A 397 -31.67 1.68 21.98
N GLY A 398 -31.49 2.99 22.08
CA GLY A 398 -30.43 3.73 21.39
C GLY A 398 -29.03 3.31 21.83
N CYS A 399 -28.83 3.06 23.13
CA CYS A 399 -27.57 2.54 23.67
C CYS A 399 -27.23 1.15 23.10
N TYR A 400 -28.16 0.20 23.10
CA TYR A 400 -27.95 -1.13 22.50
C TYR A 400 -27.51 -1.01 21.03
N TRP A 401 -28.24 -0.24 20.23
CA TRP A 401 -27.96 -0.10 18.81
C TRP A 401 -26.66 0.66 18.52
N SER A 402 -26.25 1.57 19.42
CA SER A 402 -24.94 2.22 19.35
C SER A 402 -23.80 1.26 19.67
N LEU A 403 -23.94 0.42 20.71
CA LEU A 403 -22.98 -0.65 21.02
C LEU A 403 -22.86 -1.65 19.87
N TYR A 404 -23.99 -2.03 19.26
CA TYR A 404 -24.04 -2.90 18.08
C TYR A 404 -23.27 -2.30 16.89
N LEU A 405 -23.50 -1.03 16.55
CA LEU A 405 -22.73 -0.36 15.50
C LEU A 405 -21.24 -0.27 15.84
N MET A 406 -20.89 0.06 17.09
CA MET A 406 -19.48 0.13 17.51
C MET A 406 -18.77 -1.22 17.34
N GLU A 407 -19.43 -2.31 17.75
CA GLU A 407 -18.92 -3.68 17.58
C GLU A 407 -18.76 -4.05 16.09
N LYS A 408 -19.79 -3.79 15.26
CA LYS A 408 -19.77 -4.08 13.82
C LYS A 408 -18.86 -3.17 12.99
N MET A 409 -18.47 -2.00 13.49
CA MET A 409 -17.60 -1.06 12.76
C MET A 409 -16.14 -1.07 13.23
N HIS A 410 -15.88 -1.23 14.54
CA HIS A 410 -14.54 -1.18 15.11
C HIS A 410 -13.95 -2.55 15.41
N ASN A 411 -14.77 -3.55 15.77
CA ASN A 411 -14.27 -4.81 16.32
C ASN A 411 -14.30 -5.99 15.32
N CYS A 412 -14.22 -5.69 14.02
CA CYS A 412 -14.34 -6.64 12.89
C CYS A 412 -13.28 -7.77 12.90
N GLY A 413 -13.48 -8.78 13.76
CA GLY A 413 -12.69 -10.00 13.83
C GLY A 413 -11.80 -10.16 15.07
N ARG A 414 -11.88 -9.35 16.12
CA ARG A 414 -11.29 -9.75 17.41
C ARG A 414 -12.32 -10.62 18.14
N ALA A 415 -11.87 -11.70 18.79
CA ALA A 415 -12.75 -12.75 19.33
C ALA A 415 -13.50 -12.38 20.63
N GLY A 416 -13.68 -11.08 20.91
CA GLY A 416 -14.04 -10.56 22.24
C GLY A 416 -15.48 -10.08 22.43
N LEU A 417 -16.28 -9.90 21.37
CA LEU A 417 -17.68 -9.50 21.48
C LEU A 417 -18.56 -10.54 20.76
N GLN A 418 -19.47 -11.17 21.50
CA GLN A 418 -20.28 -12.30 21.02
C GLN A 418 -21.71 -11.88 20.66
N PHE A 419 -21.86 -10.93 19.73
CA PHE A 419 -23.15 -10.78 19.03
C PHE A 419 -23.25 -11.87 17.95
N PRO A 420 -24.30 -12.72 17.93
CA PRO A 420 -24.43 -13.81 16.97
C PRO A 420 -24.26 -13.35 15.52
N THR A 421 -23.24 -13.88 14.85
CA THR A 421 -23.05 -13.75 13.39
C THR A 421 -24.07 -14.57 12.60
N SER A 422 -24.92 -15.35 13.28
CA SER A 422 -25.77 -16.40 12.71
C SER A 422 -27.21 -16.35 13.22
N ASN A 423 -27.87 -15.20 13.10
CA ASN A 423 -29.22 -15.12 12.53
C ASN A 423 -29.64 -13.66 12.37
N LYS A 424 -30.50 -13.39 11.37
CA LYS A 424 -31.00 -12.05 11.06
C LYS A 424 -31.50 -11.38 12.35
N PRO A 425 -30.83 -10.35 12.90
CA PRO A 425 -31.39 -9.65 14.05
C PRO A 425 -32.75 -9.09 13.63
N ARG A 426 -33.74 -9.18 14.52
CA ARG A 426 -35.05 -8.58 14.26
C ARG A 426 -34.85 -7.07 14.28
N TYR A 427 -34.65 -6.47 13.10
CA TYR A 427 -34.48 -5.03 12.91
C TYR A 427 -35.80 -4.26 13.15
N GLN A 428 -36.52 -4.56 14.24
CA GLN A 428 -37.70 -3.82 14.67
C GLN A 428 -37.23 -2.62 15.50
N PHE A 429 -37.64 -1.43 15.09
CA PHE A 429 -37.17 -0.17 15.67
C PHE A 429 -38.36 0.75 15.92
N ARG A 430 -38.42 1.37 17.11
CA ARG A 430 -39.53 2.27 17.48
C ARG A 430 -39.35 3.71 16.99
N PHE A 431 -38.12 4.13 16.66
CA PHE A 431 -37.81 5.53 16.29
C PHE A 431 -38.18 5.89 14.84
N ALA A 432 -39.36 5.48 14.37
CA ALA A 432 -39.96 6.10 13.18
C ALA A 432 -40.22 7.61 13.39
N GLN A 433 -40.33 8.04 14.66
CA GLN A 433 -40.72 9.40 15.08
C GLN A 433 -39.71 10.50 14.68
N ASP A 434 -38.41 10.21 14.59
CA ASP A 434 -37.36 11.19 14.25
C ASP A 434 -37.12 11.36 12.74
N THR A 435 -37.87 10.64 11.89
CA THR A 435 -37.70 10.70 10.44
C THR A 435 -38.12 12.09 9.91
N PRO A 436 -37.22 12.85 9.24
CA PRO A 436 -37.58 14.15 8.66
C PRO A 436 -38.71 14.00 7.65
N ARG A 437 -39.68 14.93 7.68
CA ARG A 437 -40.77 14.94 6.70
C ARG A 437 -40.20 14.98 5.26
N PRO A 438 -40.78 14.27 4.29
CA PRO A 438 -40.40 14.42 2.88
C PRO A 438 -40.52 15.89 2.45
N LEU A 439 -39.51 16.41 1.73
CA LEU A 439 -39.49 17.82 1.28
C LEU A 439 -40.70 18.16 0.39
N ASN A 440 -41.20 17.17 -0.34
CA ASN A 440 -42.56 17.09 -0.88
C ASN A 440 -42.99 15.62 -0.83
N GLY A 441 -44.30 15.36 -0.71
CA GLY A 441 -44.87 14.05 -1.01
C GLY A 441 -44.81 13.75 -2.51
N PRO A 442 -45.27 12.56 -2.96
CA PRO A 442 -45.31 12.22 -4.37
C PRO A 442 -46.45 12.97 -5.11
N ASP A 443 -46.24 14.26 -5.37
CA ASP A 443 -46.99 15.00 -6.38
C ASP A 443 -46.59 14.46 -7.75
N ASN A 444 -47.39 13.52 -8.25
CA ASN A 444 -47.11 12.68 -9.41
C ASN A 444 -47.33 13.42 -10.75
N SER A 445 -47.04 14.72 -10.78
CA SER A 445 -47.38 15.67 -11.86
C SER A 445 -46.17 16.16 -12.67
N GLY A 446 -44.95 15.83 -12.26
CA GLY A 446 -43.75 16.02 -13.07
C GLY A 446 -43.59 14.91 -14.13
N PRO A 447 -43.04 15.19 -15.33
CA PRO A 447 -42.88 14.20 -16.40
C PRO A 447 -41.96 13.01 -16.08
N GLN A 448 -41.30 13.01 -14.91
CA GLN A 448 -40.50 11.89 -14.39
C GLN A 448 -41.32 10.86 -13.59
N GLY A 449 -42.56 11.16 -13.18
CA GLY A 449 -43.41 10.24 -12.39
C GLY A 449 -43.65 8.88 -13.08
N ASN A 450 -43.70 8.86 -14.41
CA ASN A 450 -43.86 7.64 -15.20
C ASN A 450 -42.69 6.64 -15.06
N TYR A 451 -41.47 7.09 -14.73
CA TYR A 451 -40.31 6.19 -14.58
C TYR A 451 -40.34 5.39 -13.28
N ILE A 452 -41.04 5.88 -12.25
CA ILE A 452 -41.16 5.23 -10.94
C ILE A 452 -42.10 4.01 -11.01
N SER A 453 -43.14 4.08 -11.83
CA SER A 453 -44.10 2.98 -12.05
C SER A 453 -43.44 1.76 -12.70
N VAL A 454 -42.58 1.98 -13.71
CA VAL A 454 -41.94 0.89 -14.49
C VAL A 454 -40.85 0.16 -13.69
N LEU A 455 -40.17 0.84 -12.76
CA LEU A 455 -39.15 0.24 -11.88
C LEU A 455 -39.73 -0.36 -10.60
N THR A 456 -41.05 -0.32 -10.39
CA THR A 456 -41.69 -0.85 -9.17
C THR A 456 -42.92 -1.71 -9.50
N PRO A 457 -42.74 -2.94 -10.05
CA PRO A 457 -43.84 -3.89 -10.18
C PRO A 457 -44.30 -4.32 -8.79
N GLY A 458 -45.42 -3.76 -8.33
CA GLY A 458 -46.01 -4.05 -7.03
C GLY A 458 -45.45 -3.19 -5.90
N THR A 459 -46.09 -2.05 -5.66
CA THR A 459 -46.35 -1.61 -4.28
C THR A 459 -47.24 -2.64 -3.61
N HIS A 460 -46.63 -3.74 -3.15
CA HIS A 460 -47.28 -4.69 -2.28
C HIS A 460 -47.71 -3.93 -1.01
N PRO A 461 -48.97 -4.04 -0.55
CA PRO A 461 -49.33 -3.44 0.71
C PRO A 461 -48.47 -4.07 1.82
N GLN A 462 -47.92 -3.20 2.67
CA GLN A 462 -47.15 -3.51 3.88
C GLN A 462 -45.75 -4.14 3.68
N CYS A 463 -44.75 -3.30 3.43
CA CYS A 463 -43.48 -3.41 4.15
C CYS A 463 -43.44 -2.28 5.19
N PRO A 464 -43.48 -2.58 6.51
CA PRO A 464 -43.31 -1.54 7.52
C PRO A 464 -41.93 -0.90 7.37
N ASP A 465 -41.86 0.42 7.55
CA ASP A 465 -40.57 1.09 7.69
C ASP A 465 -39.95 0.72 9.04
N HIS A 466 -38.66 0.38 9.01
CA HIS A 466 -37.88 0.01 10.19
C HIS A 466 -36.97 1.17 10.65
N GLY A 467 -37.07 2.35 10.03
CA GLY A 467 -36.30 3.55 10.37
C GLY A 467 -34.84 3.47 9.97
N ILE A 468 -34.18 4.64 9.89
CA ILE A 468 -32.82 4.76 9.33
C ILE A 468 -31.77 3.90 10.05
N MET A 469 -31.93 3.70 11.37
CA MET A 469 -31.02 2.90 12.19
C MET A 469 -31.01 1.42 11.79
N ALA A 470 -32.17 0.85 11.43
CA ALA A 470 -32.24 -0.53 10.95
C ALA A 470 -31.43 -0.70 9.65
N TYR A 471 -31.49 0.29 8.75
CA TYR A 471 -30.72 0.28 7.51
C TYR A 471 -29.22 0.57 7.74
N ALA A 472 -28.88 1.38 8.75
CA ALA A 472 -27.50 1.57 9.20
C ALA A 472 -26.90 0.28 9.80
N ALA A 473 -27.65 -0.44 10.64
CA ALA A 473 -27.25 -1.74 11.19
C ALA A 473 -27.07 -2.80 10.09
N LYS A 474 -28.05 -2.92 9.17
CA LYS A 474 -27.95 -3.84 8.01
C LYS A 474 -26.68 -3.63 7.19
N VAL A 475 -26.33 -2.38 6.86
CA VAL A 475 -25.10 -2.11 6.09
C VAL A 475 -23.84 -2.31 6.93
N ALA A 476 -23.89 -2.13 8.25
CA ALA A 476 -22.80 -2.46 9.17
C ALA A 476 -22.53 -3.98 9.24
N ASP A 477 -23.55 -4.83 9.13
CA ASP A 477 -23.38 -6.30 9.05
C ASP A 477 -22.72 -6.75 7.73
N ILE A 478 -23.12 -6.13 6.61
CA ILE A 478 -22.49 -6.36 5.30
C ILE A 478 -21.04 -5.85 5.33
N TRP A 479 -20.79 -4.69 5.96
CA TRP A 479 -19.45 -4.16 6.22
C TRP A 479 -18.59 -5.13 7.03
N ALA A 480 -19.05 -5.61 8.19
CA ALA A 480 -18.32 -6.55 9.04
C ALA A 480 -18.01 -7.87 8.30
N SER A 481 -18.94 -8.33 7.45
CA SER A 481 -18.74 -9.47 6.54
C SER A 481 -17.66 -9.19 5.48
N THR A 482 -17.68 -7.98 4.91
CA THR A 482 -16.69 -7.52 3.93
C THR A 482 -15.30 -7.39 4.53
N VAL A 483 -15.17 -6.86 5.76
CA VAL A 483 -13.87 -6.75 6.45
C VAL A 483 -13.32 -8.14 6.78
N ARG A 484 -14.14 -9.07 7.29
CA ARG A 484 -13.71 -10.48 7.51
C ARG A 484 -13.21 -11.14 6.23
N PHE A 485 -13.90 -10.93 5.10
CA PHE A 485 -13.47 -11.39 3.78
C PHE A 485 -12.17 -10.71 3.30
N CYS A 486 -11.99 -9.41 3.50
CA CYS A 486 -10.75 -8.71 3.18
C CYS A 486 -9.55 -9.24 3.98
N LEU A 487 -9.77 -9.59 5.26
CA LEU A 487 -8.74 -10.11 6.15
C LEU A 487 -8.35 -11.58 5.88
N GLY A 488 -9.06 -12.30 5.02
CA GLY A 488 -8.78 -13.72 4.73
C GLY A 488 -9.25 -14.66 5.83
N ARG A 489 -10.44 -14.41 6.39
CA ARG A 489 -10.98 -15.12 7.56
C ARG A 489 -12.31 -15.84 7.25
N SER A 490 -12.53 -16.24 6.00
CA SER A 490 -13.74 -17.00 5.62
C SER A 490 -13.37 -18.31 4.91
N GLU A 491 -14.13 -19.37 5.19
CA GLU A 491 -13.83 -20.72 4.70
C GLU A 491 -13.92 -20.83 3.16
N SER A 492 -14.70 -19.95 2.52
CA SER A 492 -14.83 -19.85 1.05
C SER A 492 -13.78 -18.95 0.38
N ASP A 493 -12.71 -18.53 1.08
CA ASP A 493 -11.66 -17.63 0.55
C ASP A 493 -10.73 -18.28 -0.51
N ASN A 494 -10.79 -19.61 -0.66
CA ASN A 494 -10.04 -20.36 -1.69
C ASN A 494 -10.75 -20.38 -3.06
N LEU A 495 -12.01 -19.94 -3.14
CA LEU A 495 -12.77 -19.92 -4.40
C LEU A 495 -12.48 -18.65 -5.21
N PRO A 496 -12.53 -18.71 -6.55
CA PRO A 496 -12.49 -17.52 -7.39
C PRO A 496 -13.61 -16.53 -7.01
N PRO A 497 -13.37 -15.20 -7.06
CA PRO A 497 -14.38 -14.20 -6.64
C PRO A 497 -15.73 -14.33 -7.34
N TRP A 498 -15.78 -14.79 -8.60
CA TRP A 498 -17.00 -14.98 -9.39
C TRP A 498 -17.68 -16.36 -9.22
N ALA A 499 -17.11 -17.27 -8.43
CA ALA A 499 -17.74 -18.57 -8.20
C ALA A 499 -19.04 -18.40 -7.39
N PRO A 500 -20.16 -19.10 -7.71
CA PRO A 500 -21.44 -18.91 -7.01
C PRO A 500 -21.41 -19.11 -5.49
N GLY A 501 -20.50 -19.95 -4.99
CA GLY A 501 -20.31 -20.18 -3.55
C GLY A 501 -19.36 -19.18 -2.86
N SER A 502 -18.74 -18.26 -3.59
CA SER A 502 -17.71 -17.36 -3.06
C SER A 502 -18.31 -16.34 -2.07
N THR A 503 -17.49 -15.90 -1.11
CA THR A 503 -17.87 -14.85 -0.16
C THR A 503 -18.12 -13.52 -0.87
N PHE A 504 -17.45 -13.27 -2.01
CA PHE A 504 -17.66 -12.08 -2.84
C PHE A 504 -19.07 -12.07 -3.47
N VAL A 505 -19.53 -13.17 -4.06
CA VAL A 505 -20.90 -13.27 -4.62
C VAL A 505 -21.94 -13.13 -3.52
N LYS A 506 -21.73 -13.76 -2.36
CA LYS A 506 -22.61 -13.63 -1.18
C LYS A 506 -22.74 -12.18 -0.71
N ILE A 507 -21.64 -11.44 -0.57
CA ILE A 507 -21.66 -10.03 -0.17
C ILE A 507 -22.37 -9.16 -1.23
N THR A 508 -22.09 -9.39 -2.52
CA THR A 508 -22.76 -8.64 -3.61
C THR A 508 -24.27 -8.90 -3.64
N SER A 509 -24.72 -10.14 -3.39
CA SER A 509 -26.15 -10.45 -3.23
C SER A 509 -26.76 -9.67 -2.06
N LEU A 510 -26.10 -9.67 -0.89
CA LEU A 510 -26.57 -8.93 0.29
C LEU A 510 -26.67 -7.41 0.04
N LEU A 511 -25.83 -6.85 -0.83
CA LEU A 511 -25.90 -5.43 -1.21
C LEU A 511 -27.12 -5.14 -2.09
N VAL A 512 -27.47 -6.02 -3.03
CA VAL A 512 -28.66 -5.90 -3.88
C VAL A 512 -29.94 -6.13 -3.05
N ASP A 513 -29.94 -7.14 -2.18
CA ASP A 513 -31.03 -7.38 -1.21
C ASP A 513 -31.21 -6.19 -0.25
N PHE A 514 -30.10 -5.55 0.13
CA PHE A 514 -30.14 -4.32 0.92
C PHE A 514 -30.79 -3.17 0.15
N GLU A 515 -30.33 -2.85 -1.07
CA GLU A 515 -30.89 -1.77 -1.90
C GLU A 515 -32.40 -1.91 -2.12
N THR A 516 -32.86 -3.11 -2.49
CA THR A 516 -34.28 -3.40 -2.72
C THR A 516 -35.12 -3.21 -1.47
N SER A 517 -34.56 -3.50 -0.28
CA SER A 517 -35.25 -3.37 1.02
C SER A 517 -35.44 -1.93 1.54
N ILE A 518 -34.80 -0.92 0.94
CA ILE A 518 -34.81 0.47 1.44
C ILE A 518 -36.07 1.22 0.94
N PRO A 519 -36.93 1.74 1.84
CA PRO A 519 -38.06 2.60 1.48
C PRO A 519 -37.59 3.90 0.80
N PRO A 520 -38.38 4.51 -0.12
CA PRO A 520 -37.97 5.68 -0.87
C PRO A 520 -37.36 6.80 -0.01
N GLN A 521 -37.99 7.15 1.12
CA GLN A 521 -37.54 8.21 2.04
C GLN A 521 -36.10 8.08 2.57
N HIS A 522 -35.53 6.87 2.60
CA HIS A 522 -34.15 6.62 3.05
C HIS A 522 -33.16 6.39 1.88
N ARG A 523 -33.63 6.41 0.63
CA ARG A 523 -32.78 6.38 -0.59
C ARG A 523 -32.21 7.77 -0.86
N PHE A 524 -30.97 7.83 -1.34
CA PHE A 524 -30.27 9.10 -1.53
C PHE A 524 -31.03 10.11 -2.41
N HIS A 525 -31.54 9.64 -3.55
CA HIS A 525 -32.26 10.47 -4.53
C HIS A 525 -33.53 11.13 -3.96
N PHE A 526 -34.38 10.35 -3.27
CA PHE A 526 -35.66 10.86 -2.73
C PHE A 526 -35.52 11.59 -1.39
N ALA A 527 -34.48 11.32 -0.61
CA ALA A 527 -34.20 12.06 0.63
C ALA A 527 -33.87 13.55 0.36
N ARG A 528 -33.42 13.87 -0.87
CA ARG A 528 -33.09 15.22 -1.37
C ARG A 528 -32.12 15.96 -0.44
N PHE A 529 -31.07 15.28 0.03
CA PHE A 529 -30.13 15.80 1.03
C PHE A 529 -29.54 17.18 0.66
N ALA A 530 -29.18 17.38 -0.62
CA ALA A 530 -28.61 18.63 -1.12
C ALA A 530 -29.59 19.84 -1.07
N ASP A 531 -30.91 19.57 -1.09
CA ASP A 531 -31.98 20.57 -1.09
C ASP A 531 -32.48 20.94 0.32
N ARG A 532 -32.02 20.22 1.36
CA ARG A 532 -32.36 20.47 2.77
C ARG A 532 -31.60 21.69 3.29
N SER A 533 -32.22 22.43 4.20
CA SER A 533 -31.57 23.59 4.83
C SER A 533 -30.60 23.18 5.94
N THR A 534 -29.51 23.93 6.16
CA THR A 534 -28.54 23.58 7.22
C THR A 534 -29.14 23.56 8.64
N PRO A 535 -30.12 24.43 9.04
CA PRO A 535 -30.77 24.31 10.35
C PRO A 535 -31.63 23.05 10.48
N GLU A 536 -32.30 22.62 9.41
CA GLU A 536 -33.10 21.38 9.37
C GLU A 536 -32.21 20.13 9.47
N LEU A 537 -31.04 20.15 8.82
CA LEU A 537 -30.04 19.09 8.96
C LEU A 537 -29.50 19.00 10.40
N GLN A 538 -29.31 20.14 11.07
CA GLN A 538 -28.91 20.19 12.49
C GLN A 538 -30.03 19.74 13.44
N GLN A 539 -31.28 20.12 13.17
CA GLN A 539 -32.45 19.70 13.96
C GLN A 539 -32.61 18.18 14.00
N HIS A 540 -32.36 17.49 12.88
CA HIS A 540 -32.43 16.03 12.76
C HIS A 540 -31.03 15.39 12.59
N ALA A 541 -30.01 15.91 13.28
CA ALA A 541 -28.62 15.47 13.13
C ALA A 541 -28.40 13.97 13.38
N SER A 542 -29.17 13.35 14.29
CA SER A 542 -29.15 11.90 14.56
C SER A 542 -29.52 11.09 13.31
N TYR A 543 -30.64 11.45 12.66
CA TYR A 543 -31.10 10.83 11.43
C TYR A 543 -30.09 11.05 10.28
N TRP A 544 -29.66 12.29 10.07
CA TRP A 544 -28.78 12.62 8.94
C TRP A 544 -27.36 12.04 9.12
N GLY A 545 -26.86 11.93 10.35
CA GLY A 545 -25.63 11.22 10.66
C GLY A 545 -25.69 9.74 10.30
N LEU A 546 -26.77 9.03 10.68
CA LEU A 546 -27.00 7.63 10.30
C LEU A 546 -27.23 7.46 8.79
N PHE A 547 -27.92 8.41 8.15
CA PHE A 547 -28.11 8.43 6.70
C PHE A 547 -26.78 8.57 5.94
N LEU A 548 -25.93 9.55 6.33
CA LEU A 548 -24.61 9.74 5.73
C LEU A 548 -23.72 8.53 5.96
N PHE A 549 -23.67 8.02 7.19
CA PHE A 549 -23.00 6.75 7.52
C PHE A 549 -23.45 5.62 6.59
N LYS A 550 -24.77 5.45 6.39
CA LYS A 550 -25.32 4.42 5.50
C LYS A 550 -24.87 4.59 4.05
N GLN A 551 -24.81 5.81 3.51
CA GLN A 551 -24.31 6.03 2.15
C GLN A 551 -22.80 5.73 2.06
N PHE A 552 -22.00 6.31 2.94
CA PHE A 552 -20.54 6.09 2.94
C PHE A 552 -20.19 4.62 3.13
N ALA A 553 -20.81 3.91 4.08
CA ALA A 553 -20.60 2.48 4.30
C ALA A 553 -20.90 1.67 3.05
N TYR A 554 -22.08 1.89 2.43
CA TYR A 554 -22.49 1.21 1.20
C TYR A 554 -21.46 1.37 0.07
N HIS A 555 -21.08 2.61 -0.28
CA HIS A 555 -20.10 2.83 -1.35
C HIS A 555 -18.69 2.33 -0.98
N THR A 556 -18.28 2.44 0.29
CA THR A 556 -16.96 1.93 0.74
C THR A 556 -16.87 0.41 0.67
N ILE A 557 -17.96 -0.32 0.91
CA ILE A 557 -18.00 -1.79 0.75
C ILE A 557 -17.63 -2.18 -0.68
N PHE A 558 -18.27 -1.57 -1.69
CA PHE A 558 -17.94 -1.82 -3.10
C PHE A 558 -16.47 -1.49 -3.42
N CYS A 559 -15.93 -0.43 -2.84
CA CYS A 559 -14.53 -0.05 -3.05
C CYS A 559 -13.54 -1.00 -2.35
N LEU A 560 -13.87 -1.60 -1.20
CA LEU A 560 -13.09 -2.68 -0.57
C LEU A 560 -13.14 -4.00 -1.34
N LEU A 561 -14.31 -4.35 -1.88
CA LEU A 561 -14.48 -5.54 -2.72
C LEU A 561 -13.61 -5.42 -3.98
N ASN A 562 -13.61 -4.25 -4.62
CA ASN A 562 -12.92 -3.99 -5.88
C ASN A 562 -11.53 -3.33 -5.74
N HIS A 563 -11.01 -3.19 -4.51
CA HIS A 563 -9.72 -2.54 -4.25
C HIS A 563 -8.57 -3.27 -4.98
N PRO A 564 -7.74 -2.62 -5.83
CA PRO A 564 -6.83 -3.32 -6.74
C PRO A 564 -5.84 -4.25 -6.03
N VAL A 565 -5.25 -3.79 -4.93
CA VAL A 565 -4.36 -4.60 -4.08
C VAL A 565 -5.07 -5.81 -3.46
N LEU A 566 -6.28 -5.65 -2.90
CA LEU A 566 -7.01 -6.75 -2.27
C LEU A 566 -7.51 -7.77 -3.29
N VAL A 567 -7.98 -7.31 -4.46
CA VAL A 567 -8.31 -8.18 -5.61
C VAL A 567 -7.08 -8.98 -6.04
N SER A 568 -5.91 -8.35 -6.16
CA SER A 568 -4.65 -9.03 -6.50
C SER A 568 -4.24 -10.10 -5.47
N VAL A 569 -4.44 -9.82 -4.16
CA VAL A 569 -4.18 -10.80 -3.10
C VAL A 569 -5.15 -11.98 -3.16
N ARG A 570 -6.44 -11.75 -3.43
CA ARG A 570 -7.46 -12.81 -3.56
C ARG A 570 -7.19 -13.73 -4.75
N LEU A 571 -6.85 -13.15 -5.91
CA LEU A 571 -6.48 -13.91 -7.12
C LEU A 571 -5.27 -14.83 -6.87
N LYS A 572 -4.25 -14.31 -6.16
CA LYS A 572 -3.09 -15.12 -5.73
C LYS A 572 -3.48 -16.24 -4.76
N ARG A 573 -4.36 -15.98 -3.78
CA ARG A 573 -4.86 -17.00 -2.84
C ARG A 573 -5.66 -18.11 -3.52
N ALA A 574 -6.56 -17.75 -4.44
CA ALA A 574 -7.33 -18.70 -5.23
C ALA A 574 -6.49 -19.42 -6.31
N SER A 575 -5.22 -19.03 -6.51
CA SER A 575 -4.32 -19.55 -7.55
C SER A 575 -4.90 -19.46 -8.97
N VAL A 576 -5.66 -18.39 -9.27
CA VAL A 576 -6.36 -18.20 -10.55
C VAL A 576 -5.90 -16.92 -11.25
N ALA A 577 -5.55 -17.05 -12.54
CA ALA A 577 -5.31 -15.92 -13.42
C ALA A 577 -6.61 -15.12 -13.65
N ALA A 578 -6.55 -13.80 -13.50
CA ALA A 578 -7.73 -12.95 -13.63
C ALA A 578 -8.17 -12.80 -15.09
N PRO A 579 -9.44 -13.11 -15.43
CA PRO A 579 -10.01 -12.75 -16.73
C PRO A 579 -10.02 -11.23 -16.90
N TYR A 580 -9.74 -10.76 -18.11
CA TYR A 580 -9.72 -9.31 -18.43
C TYR A 580 -11.04 -8.62 -18.07
N SER A 581 -12.18 -9.27 -18.37
CA SER A 581 -13.52 -8.79 -18.04
C SER A 581 -13.74 -8.57 -16.54
N VAL A 582 -13.13 -9.39 -15.67
CA VAL A 582 -13.23 -9.25 -14.22
C VAL A 582 -12.40 -8.05 -13.74
N ILE A 583 -11.19 -7.86 -14.25
CA ILE A 583 -10.35 -6.68 -13.91
C ILE A 583 -11.05 -5.39 -14.36
N GLN A 584 -11.58 -5.38 -15.58
CA GLN A 584 -12.33 -4.25 -16.14
C GLN A 584 -13.59 -3.96 -15.30
N GLY A 585 -14.36 -4.98 -14.96
CA GLY A 585 -15.54 -4.87 -14.10
C GLY A 585 -15.21 -4.30 -12.71
N CYS A 586 -14.17 -4.82 -12.05
CA CYS A 586 -13.71 -4.27 -10.76
C CYS A 586 -13.27 -2.81 -10.87
N THR A 587 -12.57 -2.45 -11.95
CA THR A 587 -12.10 -1.07 -12.19
C THR A 587 -13.26 -0.10 -12.37
N GLU A 588 -14.28 -0.49 -13.13
CA GLU A 588 -15.47 0.35 -13.38
C GLU A 588 -16.35 0.47 -12.13
N GLN A 589 -16.54 -0.61 -11.38
CA GLN A 589 -17.23 -0.58 -10.08
C GLN A 589 -16.49 0.34 -9.10
N LEU A 590 -15.17 0.21 -8.98
CA LEU A 590 -14.36 1.10 -8.16
C LEU A 590 -14.50 2.57 -8.61
N ARG A 591 -14.52 2.83 -9.91
CA ARG A 591 -14.71 4.18 -10.46
C ARG A 591 -16.05 4.76 -10.00
N VAL A 592 -17.16 4.08 -10.27
CA VAL A 592 -18.52 4.55 -9.92
C VAL A 592 -18.65 4.83 -8.43
N HIS A 593 -18.25 3.89 -7.56
CA HIS A 593 -18.39 4.09 -6.11
C HIS A 593 -17.38 5.11 -5.55
N SER A 594 -16.22 5.33 -6.22
CA SER A 594 -15.31 6.44 -5.89
C SER A 594 -15.89 7.82 -6.20
N ASP A 595 -16.60 7.96 -7.32
CA ASP A 595 -17.24 9.22 -7.72
C ASP A 595 -18.28 9.65 -6.67
N TRP A 596 -19.04 8.70 -6.13
CA TRP A 596 -20.02 8.94 -5.05
C TRP A 596 -19.39 9.41 -3.73
N ILE A 597 -18.31 8.77 -3.25
CA ILE A 597 -17.64 9.21 -2.02
C ILE A 597 -17.10 10.64 -2.16
N VAL A 598 -16.48 10.97 -3.30
CA VAL A 598 -15.96 12.33 -3.56
C VAL A 598 -17.11 13.34 -3.65
N HIS A 599 -18.22 12.98 -4.33
CA HIS A 599 -19.41 13.83 -4.37
C HIS A 599 -20.01 14.11 -2.99
N PHE A 600 -20.04 13.11 -2.09
CA PHE A 600 -20.48 13.32 -0.70
C PHE A 600 -19.52 14.25 0.07
N ILE A 601 -18.20 14.12 -0.12
CA ILE A 601 -17.21 15.02 0.49
C ILE A 601 -17.38 16.45 -0.01
N ASP A 602 -17.59 16.64 -1.32
CA ASP A 602 -17.82 17.95 -1.93
C ASP A 602 -19.09 18.61 -1.36
N MET A 603 -20.23 17.90 -1.32
CA MET A 603 -21.48 18.41 -0.73
C MET A 603 -21.35 18.79 0.76
N LEU A 604 -20.60 18.03 1.56
CA LEU A 604 -20.38 18.34 2.97
C LEU A 604 -19.51 19.60 3.13
N SER A 605 -18.50 19.74 2.26
CA SER A 605 -17.57 20.88 2.26
C SER A 605 -18.26 22.18 1.79
N GLU A 606 -19.13 22.11 0.78
CA GLU A 606 -19.93 23.24 0.28
C GLU A 606 -20.96 23.79 1.28
N ARG A 607 -21.33 23.00 2.30
CA ARG A 607 -22.38 23.34 3.27
C ARG A 607 -21.85 23.69 4.67
N ASP A 608 -20.52 23.69 4.86
CA ASP A 608 -19.82 23.85 6.15
C ASP A 608 -20.38 22.95 7.28
N ILE A 609 -20.78 21.73 6.92
CA ILE A 609 -21.34 20.77 7.88
C ILE A 609 -20.18 20.04 8.56
N SER A 610 -19.88 20.42 9.81
CA SER A 610 -18.87 19.72 10.62
C SER A 610 -19.35 18.32 11.01
N VAL A 611 -18.91 17.29 10.28
CA VAL A 611 -19.30 15.90 10.57
C VAL A 611 -18.30 15.22 11.51
N ALA A 612 -18.64 15.17 12.79
CA ALA A 612 -17.86 14.49 13.82
C ALA A 612 -18.03 12.95 13.76
N ASN A 613 -17.64 12.31 12.64
CA ASN A 613 -17.69 10.86 12.48
C ASN A 613 -16.39 10.33 11.83
N ALA A 614 -15.56 9.67 12.65
CA ALA A 614 -14.28 9.09 12.23
C ALA A 614 -14.41 8.07 11.08
N PHE A 615 -15.55 7.37 10.97
CA PHE A 615 -15.75 6.39 9.90
C PHE A 615 -15.77 7.03 8.51
N LEU A 616 -16.29 8.25 8.34
CA LEU A 616 -16.30 8.91 7.03
C LEU A 616 -14.88 9.26 6.56
N GLY A 617 -14.01 9.65 7.50
CA GLY A 617 -12.57 9.82 7.25
C GLY A 617 -11.88 8.49 6.90
N TYR A 618 -12.26 7.40 7.56
CA TYR A 618 -11.75 6.06 7.23
C TYR A 618 -12.20 5.58 5.84
N SER A 619 -13.46 5.81 5.46
CA SER A 619 -13.99 5.60 4.11
C SER A 619 -13.18 6.38 3.07
N ALA A 620 -12.92 7.67 3.32
CA ALA A 620 -12.10 8.49 2.42
C ALA A 620 -10.66 7.95 2.29
N LEU A 621 -10.05 7.47 3.38
CA LEU A 621 -8.72 6.84 3.34
C LEU A 621 -8.70 5.52 2.56
N ILE A 622 -9.74 4.69 2.67
CA ILE A 622 -9.89 3.49 1.83
C ILE A 622 -10.03 3.88 0.36
N MET A 623 -10.75 4.96 0.05
CA MET A 623 -10.84 5.46 -1.33
C MET A 623 -9.49 5.93 -1.85
N ALA A 624 -8.76 6.69 -1.04
CA ALA A 624 -7.42 7.14 -1.37
C ALA A 624 -6.49 5.94 -1.64
N SER A 625 -6.49 4.91 -0.78
CA SER A 625 -5.66 3.72 -0.99
C SER A 625 -6.05 2.90 -2.22
N ALA A 626 -7.34 2.89 -2.58
CA ALA A 626 -7.83 2.18 -3.77
C ALA A 626 -7.44 2.90 -5.08
N CYS A 627 -7.45 4.23 -5.11
CA CYS A 627 -7.03 5.03 -6.26
C CYS A 627 -5.51 5.15 -6.42
N LEU A 628 -4.75 5.06 -5.32
CA LEU A 628 -3.29 5.31 -5.30
C LEU A 628 -2.48 4.51 -6.35
N PRO A 629 -2.67 3.19 -6.55
CA PRO A 629 -1.88 2.43 -7.53
C PRO A 629 -2.05 2.92 -8.97
N GLN A 630 -3.26 3.38 -9.32
CA GLN A 630 -3.57 3.91 -10.65
C GLN A 630 -3.16 5.39 -10.80
N ALA A 631 -3.19 6.16 -9.71
CA ALA A 631 -2.70 7.54 -9.66
C ALA A 631 -1.17 7.66 -9.80
N GLN A 632 -0.44 6.58 -9.51
CA GLN A 632 1.02 6.47 -9.65
C GLN A 632 1.49 6.00 -11.04
N CYS A 633 0.58 5.69 -11.96
CA CYS A 633 0.93 5.39 -13.35
C CYS A 633 1.36 6.66 -14.13
N ILE A 634 1.94 6.45 -15.33
CA ILE A 634 2.48 7.48 -16.24
C ILE A 634 1.46 8.62 -16.46
N GLU A 635 1.95 9.84 -16.62
CA GLU A 635 1.12 11.06 -16.67
C GLU A 635 0.24 11.11 -17.93
N HIS A 636 -1.06 10.92 -17.72
CA HIS A 636 -2.11 11.08 -18.71
C HIS A 636 -3.32 11.73 -18.03
N GLU A 637 -4.20 12.38 -18.79
CA GLU A 637 -5.38 13.09 -18.25
C GLU A 637 -6.23 12.25 -17.26
N PRO A 638 -6.46 10.93 -17.47
CA PRO A 638 -7.15 10.09 -16.48
C PRO A 638 -6.41 9.95 -15.14
N THR A 639 -5.06 9.91 -15.13
CA THR A 639 -4.28 9.77 -13.90
C THR A 639 -4.32 11.05 -13.06
N GLN A 640 -4.40 12.23 -13.69
CA GLN A 640 -4.61 13.50 -13.00
C GLN A 640 -5.97 13.55 -12.28
N ARG A 641 -7.05 13.08 -12.92
CA ARG A 641 -8.37 12.98 -12.28
C ARG A 641 -8.33 12.08 -11.03
N LEU A 642 -7.61 10.96 -11.08
CA LEU A 642 -7.42 10.07 -9.92
C LEU A 642 -6.54 10.70 -8.82
N ARG A 643 -5.48 11.43 -9.17
CA ARG A 643 -4.68 12.20 -8.19
C ARG A 643 -5.54 13.25 -7.47
N ASN A 644 -6.43 13.94 -8.18
CA ASN A 644 -7.36 14.90 -7.58
C ASN A 644 -8.34 14.22 -6.60
N LYS A 645 -8.90 13.05 -6.96
CA LYS A 645 -9.72 12.25 -6.03
C LYS A 645 -8.94 11.83 -4.78
N PHE A 646 -7.70 11.35 -4.95
CA PHE A 646 -6.82 10.96 -3.85
C PHE A 646 -6.59 12.15 -2.89
N ASN A 647 -6.21 13.32 -3.43
CA ASN A 647 -5.95 14.52 -2.63
C ASN A 647 -7.20 14.96 -1.85
N LYS A 648 -8.37 15.07 -2.51
CA LYS A 648 -9.63 15.43 -1.84
C LYS A 648 -9.96 14.49 -0.67
N CYS A 649 -9.90 13.18 -0.90
CA CYS A 649 -10.16 12.18 0.14
C CYS A 649 -9.16 12.25 1.30
N PHE A 650 -7.89 12.48 0.98
CA PHE A 650 -6.81 12.58 1.97
C PHE A 650 -6.91 13.87 2.81
N GLU A 651 -7.16 15.02 2.17
CA GLU A 651 -7.39 16.31 2.83
C GLU A 651 -8.62 16.29 3.75
N PHE A 652 -9.72 15.67 3.30
CA PHE A 652 -10.91 15.46 4.13
C PHE A 652 -10.60 14.63 5.39
N ALA A 653 -9.88 13.51 5.23
CA ALA A 653 -9.43 12.70 6.36
C ALA A 653 -8.43 13.43 7.27
N GLN A 654 -7.56 14.28 6.70
CA GLN A 654 -6.64 15.13 7.45
C GLN A 654 -7.39 16.19 8.28
N GLY A 655 -8.44 16.79 7.72
CA GLY A 655 -9.34 17.69 8.44
C GLY A 655 -9.97 17.01 9.67
N LEU A 656 -10.55 15.83 9.48
CA LEU A 656 -11.14 15.03 10.56
C LEU A 656 -10.11 14.52 11.58
N SER A 657 -8.85 14.31 11.17
CA SER A 657 -7.79 13.87 12.09
C SER A 657 -7.47 14.87 13.21
N LYS A 658 -7.82 16.15 13.03
CA LYS A 658 -7.71 17.18 14.09
C LYS A 658 -8.66 16.91 15.28
N GLN A 659 -9.79 16.25 15.02
CA GLN A 659 -10.79 15.86 16.03
C GLN A 659 -10.61 14.40 16.48
N TRP A 660 -10.13 13.52 15.60
CA TRP A 660 -10.09 12.07 15.80
C TRP A 660 -8.66 11.52 15.78
N PRO A 661 -8.03 11.27 16.96
CA PRO A 661 -6.65 10.79 17.05
C PRO A 661 -6.36 9.50 16.27
N VAL A 662 -7.36 8.64 16.10
CA VAL A 662 -7.24 7.37 15.33
C VAL A 662 -6.87 7.62 13.85
N LEU A 663 -7.32 8.72 13.26
CA LEU A 663 -7.02 9.08 11.87
C LEU A 663 -5.63 9.70 11.72
N VAL A 664 -5.08 10.34 12.76
CA VAL A 664 -3.76 11.02 12.71
C VAL A 664 -2.66 10.06 12.26
N ASN A 665 -2.66 8.83 12.78
CA ASN A 665 -1.67 7.81 12.43
C ASN A 665 -1.92 7.13 11.07
N MET A 666 -3.11 7.31 10.47
CA MET A 666 -3.44 6.81 9.13
C MET A 666 -3.14 7.86 8.04
N VAL A 667 -3.24 9.15 8.38
CA VAL A 667 -2.92 10.29 7.50
C VAL A 667 -1.43 10.65 7.53
N ARG A 668 -0.69 10.29 8.59
CA ARG A 668 0.77 10.47 8.62
C ARG A 668 1.44 9.67 7.48
N PRO A 669 2.27 10.29 6.63
CA PRO A 669 3.09 9.54 5.68
C PRO A 669 4.02 8.61 6.45
N ARG A 670 4.04 7.32 6.09
CA ARG A 670 5.05 6.39 6.61
C ARG A 670 6.37 6.71 5.94
N SER A 671 7.33 7.13 6.77
CA SER A 671 8.74 7.40 6.44
C SER A 671 9.48 6.15 5.99
#